data_AF-A0A2P4ZAM0-F1
#
_entry.id   AF-A0A2P4ZAM0-F1
#
_cell.length_a   1.000
_cell.length_b   1.000
_cell.length_c   1.000
_cell.angle_alpha   90.00
_cell.angle_beta   90.00
_cell.angle_gamma   90.00
#
_symmetry.space_group_name_H-M   'P 1'
#
loop_
_entity.id
_entity.type
_entity.pdbx_description
1 polymer ?
#
loop_
_entity_poly.entity_id
_entity_poly.type
_entity_poly.pdbx_seq_one_letter_code
_entity_poly.pdbx_strand_id
1 'polypeptide(L)'
;MAGGTPHGEPSVGSDTPRQKGKATPETLKMGCIAWVEKDGQPRRAEILSIKETKSGKHFYCNFDNFNKRLDEWVPVARIDFSQDVEWPNPEKDKPKDSKTKKAPSVQPKKSQVSKKAQKRPGKREQSVNSEATTPHPWTDPNELQSQRKSSSVGPEADSQPNVSFIEASATPGAGDDLLGDEKEEEDRKEDHGFSREEEIEKLRTSGSMTQNPAEISRIRNISKVQFGKHDLFPWYFSPYPESFGAEDMIYICEFCLSYYGDEVAFTRHRKKCTLQHPPGNEIYRDDYVSFFEIDGRRQRTWCRNLCLLSKMFLDHKTLYYDVDPFLFYVMTTRTDKGFHVVGYFSKEKESADAYNVACILTLPQYQRKGYGRLLIQFSYELSKIEGKLGSPEKPLSDLGLLSYRQYWSENILDILLGYNERDEKATIEAISTSLAMTTQDVEHTLQAMKMQVYHKSDHKIVIPEKLIEQREKQKLKRKRVLDPQKIQWKPPVFTASSPSCQPESLHLPLRRYEVDILPEPPSTALGIGRGRRRIGDLPVLPPEAGMSLQLFAAALLGFGAVTPVLGRDDSQVPLPNYADFCPDYALYSTYRHRPFSTGPLALPYQRPNPQCRTFQSDEIERVIKEVTDRIKDPDLARLFENTFPSTTDTTVKFHTNGEKETAFVRLDGRRQDDGAWEGPQSFIITGDIIAEWLRDSTNQLRPYQALAKKDPAIFSLILGAINTQSEYVIQSPYCNAFQPPPISELSVSANGQDDLVHPAYEPSVVFECKYELDSLAHFMALGNDFYDHTGSTDFVNKRWLLAVDTLLGVLKQQSQPTFDPESNQYERNIYTFQRWTNTGTETLNLQGVGNPLNSETGLVRSAFRPSDDATILGFFIPANAMMSVELGRAAKVLQAAGKKTLADKLAKWSEQLRAGVLEHGVIKHKKYGDVFAYEVDGYGSSILMDDANYPSLLALPVMGFCDVNDPIYQNTRKMLLEKKGNPYYLKGKGFQGIGGPHIGLENAWPMSLLLQAQTSNDDKEIKACIDLVLKASPRGLIHESVDVNYVNQYTRSWFAWANGVFAVTILDLAKRKPHLVFGPGAEPYEI
;
A
#
# COMPACT_ATOMS: atom_id res chain seq x y z
N MET A 1 5.58 61.73 12.74
CA MET A 1 4.21 61.50 12.24
C MET A 1 4.15 60.13 11.58
N ALA A 2 3.01 59.43 11.69
CA ALA A 2 2.64 58.21 10.93
C ALA A 2 3.77 57.25 10.52
N GLY A 3 4.12 56.30 11.39
CA GLY A 3 4.70 55.02 10.99
C GLY A 3 3.58 53.98 10.79
N GLY A 4 3.74 53.06 9.83
CA GLY A 4 2.70 52.07 9.51
C GLY A 4 2.85 51.46 8.11
N THR A 5 4.00 50.87 7.81
CA THR A 5 4.23 50.14 6.53
C THR A 5 3.58 48.74 6.58
N PRO A 6 2.81 48.33 5.56
CA PRO A 6 2.29 46.97 5.41
C PRO A 6 3.30 46.03 4.73
N HIS A 7 2.83 44.79 4.49
CA HIS A 7 3.47 43.65 3.81
C HIS A 7 4.30 42.71 4.69
N GLY A 8 3.85 41.46 4.77
CA GLY A 8 4.68 40.31 5.16
C GLY A 8 5.43 39.73 3.95
N GLU A 9 6.39 38.86 4.23
CA GLU A 9 7.35 38.35 3.26
C GLU A 9 6.74 37.31 2.29
N PRO A 10 7.33 37.13 1.08
CA PRO A 10 6.95 36.04 0.17
C PRO A 10 7.37 34.68 0.73
N SER A 11 6.68 33.62 0.34
CA SER A 11 6.79 32.26 0.91
C SER A 11 6.89 31.12 -0.10
N VAL A 12 6.77 31.37 -1.41
CA VAL A 12 7.19 30.38 -2.44
C VAL A 12 8.59 30.67 -2.96
N GLY A 13 9.35 29.60 -3.18
CA GLY A 13 10.77 29.62 -3.44
C GLY A 13 11.64 29.37 -2.22
N SER A 14 12.92 29.62 -2.40
CA SER A 14 13.98 29.52 -1.39
C SER A 14 14.51 30.92 -1.09
N ASP A 15 14.79 31.26 0.17
CA ASP A 15 15.25 32.60 0.57
C ASP A 15 16.62 33.02 -0.01
N THR A 16 17.36 32.06 -0.60
CA THR A 16 18.59 32.38 -1.35
C THR A 16 18.28 33.22 -2.60
N PRO A 17 19.02 34.31 -2.88
CA PRO A 17 18.81 35.13 -4.07
C PRO A 17 18.80 34.30 -5.36
N ARG A 18 17.69 34.34 -6.10
CA ARG A 18 17.52 33.69 -7.41
C ARG A 18 17.83 34.67 -8.54
N GLN A 19 18.42 34.18 -9.62
CA GLN A 19 18.71 35.01 -10.80
C GLN A 19 17.41 35.41 -11.50
N LYS A 20 17.25 36.69 -11.86
CA LYS A 20 16.09 37.20 -12.60
C LYS A 20 16.42 37.37 -14.07
N GLY A 21 15.47 37.03 -14.94
CA GLY A 21 15.56 37.32 -16.37
C GLY A 21 14.35 36.84 -17.17
N LYS A 22 14.16 37.43 -18.35
CA LYS A 22 13.00 37.16 -19.22
C LYS A 22 12.93 35.70 -19.68
N ALA A 23 11.73 35.13 -19.57
CA ALA A 23 11.41 33.79 -20.06
C ALA A 23 10.52 33.83 -21.31
N THR A 24 10.37 32.69 -21.97
CA THR A 24 9.36 32.41 -22.99
C THR A 24 8.66 31.09 -22.65
N PRO A 25 7.52 30.74 -23.27
CA PRO A 25 6.85 29.45 -23.06
C PRO A 25 7.73 28.21 -23.36
N GLU A 26 8.82 28.40 -24.12
CA GLU A 26 9.81 27.38 -24.48
C GLU A 26 10.95 27.28 -23.47
N THR A 27 11.36 28.40 -22.84
CA THR A 27 12.49 28.43 -21.89
C THR A 27 12.09 28.24 -20.43
N LEU A 28 10.82 28.45 -20.08
CA LEU A 28 10.28 28.26 -18.73
C LEU A 28 10.46 26.80 -18.24
N LYS A 29 10.88 26.61 -16.99
CA LYS A 29 11.21 25.30 -16.39
C LYS A 29 10.52 25.11 -15.04
N MET A 30 10.56 23.87 -14.53
CA MET A 30 10.19 23.58 -13.15
C MET A 30 11.18 24.26 -12.18
N GLY A 31 10.69 24.73 -11.03
CA GLY A 31 11.47 25.55 -10.07
C GLY A 31 11.66 27.01 -10.49
N CYS A 32 11.12 27.44 -11.63
CA CYS A 32 10.99 28.87 -11.95
C CYS A 32 9.86 29.49 -11.13
N ILE A 33 10.05 30.74 -10.66
CA ILE A 33 8.99 31.54 -10.07
C ILE A 33 8.62 32.66 -11.03
N ALA A 34 7.35 32.70 -11.43
CA ALA A 34 6.81 33.65 -12.40
C ALA A 34 5.62 34.41 -11.83
N TRP A 35 5.24 35.50 -12.48
CA TRP A 35 3.97 36.17 -12.22
C TRP A 35 2.86 35.46 -13.00
N VAL A 36 1.83 35.00 -12.28
CA VAL A 36 0.73 34.19 -12.79
C VAL A 36 -0.59 34.81 -12.32
N GLU A 37 -1.51 35.04 -13.25
CA GLU A 37 -2.83 35.57 -12.92
C GLU A 37 -3.65 34.54 -12.12
N LYS A 38 -4.16 34.94 -10.95
CA LYS A 38 -5.09 34.18 -10.11
C LYS A 38 -6.17 35.11 -9.56
N ASP A 39 -7.42 34.70 -9.68
CA ASP A 39 -8.59 35.48 -9.23
C ASP A 39 -8.62 36.93 -9.78
N GLY A 40 -8.15 37.12 -11.02
CA GLY A 40 -8.09 38.43 -11.71
C GLY A 40 -6.93 39.33 -11.25
N GLN A 41 -5.96 38.81 -10.50
CA GLN A 41 -4.79 39.55 -10.01
C GLN A 41 -3.49 38.82 -10.35
N PRO A 42 -2.41 39.52 -10.75
CA PRO A 42 -1.10 38.88 -10.89
C PRO A 42 -0.55 38.50 -9.52
N ARG A 43 -0.17 37.23 -9.35
CA ARG A 43 0.45 36.70 -8.12
C ARG A 43 1.73 35.95 -8.47
N ARG A 44 2.75 36.08 -7.63
CA ARG A 44 4.02 35.36 -7.77
C ARG A 44 3.79 33.89 -7.41
N ALA A 45 4.31 32.97 -8.23
CA ALA A 45 4.01 31.54 -8.12
C ALA A 45 5.18 30.67 -8.64
N GLU A 46 5.49 29.59 -7.91
CA GLU A 46 6.52 28.61 -8.29
C GLU A 46 5.92 27.50 -9.15
N ILE A 47 6.60 27.18 -10.25
CA ILE A 47 6.16 26.20 -11.25
C ILE A 47 6.69 24.83 -10.82
N LEU A 48 5.81 24.00 -10.26
CA LEU A 48 6.14 22.67 -9.74
C LEU A 48 6.14 21.58 -10.82
N SER A 49 5.35 21.75 -11.89
CA SER A 49 5.27 20.78 -12.98
C SER A 49 4.87 21.43 -14.31
N ILE A 50 5.12 20.74 -15.42
CA ILE A 50 4.76 21.16 -16.78
C ILE A 50 4.17 19.95 -17.52
N LYS A 51 3.00 20.10 -18.13
CA LYS A 51 2.41 19.11 -19.03
C LYS A 51 2.06 19.72 -20.38
N GLU A 52 1.99 18.88 -21.41
CA GLU A 52 1.61 19.26 -22.76
C GLU A 52 0.23 18.67 -23.06
N THR A 53 -0.73 19.53 -23.42
CA THR A 53 -2.12 19.17 -23.75
C THR A 53 -2.46 19.61 -25.18
N LYS A 54 -3.67 19.29 -25.65
CA LYS A 54 -4.11 19.63 -27.03
C LYS A 54 -4.13 21.14 -27.32
N SER A 55 -4.35 21.99 -26.31
CA SER A 55 -4.27 23.45 -26.46
C SER A 55 -2.90 24.05 -26.15
N GLY A 56 -1.92 23.24 -25.73
CA GLY A 56 -0.52 23.64 -25.55
C GLY A 56 0.04 23.30 -24.18
N LYS A 57 1.11 24.01 -23.78
CA LYS A 57 1.73 23.82 -22.46
C LYS A 57 0.85 24.35 -21.33
N HIS A 58 0.78 23.56 -20.28
CA HIS A 58 0.17 23.90 -19.00
C HIS A 58 1.20 23.74 -17.88
N PHE A 59 1.15 24.62 -16.89
CA PHE A 59 2.08 24.70 -15.78
C PHE A 59 1.32 24.49 -14.47
N TYR A 60 1.79 23.61 -13.58
CA TYR A 60 1.20 23.41 -12.26
C TYR A 60 1.88 24.37 -11.28
N CYS A 61 1.14 25.36 -10.81
CA CYS A 61 1.70 26.48 -10.05
C CYS A 61 1.23 26.47 -8.60
N ASN A 62 2.17 26.63 -7.66
CA ASN A 62 1.92 26.94 -6.26
C ASN A 62 2.15 28.44 -6.03
N PHE A 63 1.24 29.12 -5.33
CA PHE A 63 1.16 30.58 -5.31
C PHE A 63 1.60 31.16 -3.96
N ASP A 64 2.28 32.31 -3.97
CA ASP A 64 2.74 33.02 -2.75
C ASP A 64 1.61 33.18 -1.73
N ASN A 65 1.82 32.63 -0.53
CA ASN A 65 0.86 32.60 0.60
C ASN A 65 -0.46 31.84 0.35
N PHE A 66 -0.48 30.86 -0.58
CA PHE A 66 -1.60 29.91 -0.74
C PHE A 66 -1.20 28.49 -0.30
N ASN A 67 -2.11 27.84 0.44
CA ASN A 67 -2.01 26.40 0.75
C ASN A 67 -1.97 25.56 -0.55
N LYS A 68 -1.10 24.54 -0.61
CA LYS A 68 -0.87 23.65 -1.78
C LYS A 68 -2.15 23.01 -2.36
N ARG A 69 -3.23 22.89 -1.59
CA ARG A 69 -4.55 22.47 -2.11
C ARG A 69 -5.22 23.49 -3.04
N LEU A 70 -4.64 24.68 -3.22
CA LEU A 70 -5.11 25.74 -4.14
C LEU A 70 -4.19 25.93 -5.36
N ASP A 71 -3.21 25.03 -5.51
CA ASP A 71 -2.42 24.87 -6.74
C ASP A 71 -3.33 24.49 -7.91
N GLU A 72 -2.93 24.82 -9.12
CA GLU A 72 -3.74 24.58 -10.32
C GLU A 72 -2.88 24.49 -11.59
N TRP A 73 -3.43 23.86 -12.63
CA TRP A 73 -2.88 23.92 -13.98
C TRP A 73 -3.28 25.23 -14.67
N VAL A 74 -2.32 26.09 -14.93
CA VAL A 74 -2.50 27.32 -15.72
C VAL A 74 -2.01 27.14 -17.15
N PRO A 75 -2.74 27.62 -18.17
CA PRO A 75 -2.23 27.69 -19.55
C PRO A 75 -1.16 28.79 -19.65
N VAL A 76 -0.34 28.73 -20.71
CA VAL A 76 0.63 29.79 -21.09
C VAL A 76 0.05 31.20 -20.93
N ALA A 77 -1.21 31.42 -21.36
CA ALA A 77 -1.85 32.74 -21.39
C ALA A 77 -2.11 33.37 -20.02
N ARG A 78 -2.00 32.64 -18.90
CA ARG A 78 -2.10 33.17 -17.53
C ARG A 78 -0.74 33.54 -16.91
N ILE A 79 0.37 33.38 -17.64
CA ILE A 79 1.71 33.71 -17.18
C ILE A 79 2.16 35.03 -17.81
N ASP A 80 2.59 35.99 -16.98
CA ASP A 80 3.07 37.30 -17.42
C ASP A 80 4.57 37.24 -17.80
N PHE A 81 4.82 37.06 -19.10
CA PHE A 81 6.16 37.09 -19.69
C PHE A 81 6.73 38.51 -19.92
N SER A 82 6.01 39.57 -19.53
CA SER A 82 6.54 40.94 -19.61
C SER A 82 7.51 41.26 -18.47
N GLN A 83 7.29 40.62 -17.31
CA GLN A 83 8.14 40.69 -16.12
C GLN A 83 9.25 39.63 -16.14
N ASP A 84 10.32 39.87 -15.39
CA ASP A 84 11.42 38.90 -15.25
C ASP A 84 11.00 37.72 -14.36
N VAL A 85 11.35 36.51 -14.81
CA VAL A 85 11.16 35.26 -14.06
C VAL A 85 12.37 35.01 -13.18
N GLU A 86 12.14 34.52 -11.96
CA GLU A 86 13.19 34.05 -11.06
C GLU A 86 13.54 32.59 -11.38
N TRP A 87 14.76 32.36 -11.85
CA TRP A 87 15.24 31.04 -12.25
C TRP A 87 15.72 30.23 -11.04
N PRO A 88 15.55 28.88 -11.05
CA PRO A 88 16.12 28.04 -10.01
C PRO A 88 17.65 28.18 -10.00
N ASN A 89 18.23 28.25 -8.80
CA ASN A 89 19.68 28.41 -8.65
C ASN A 89 20.42 27.16 -9.14
N PRO A 90 21.53 27.30 -9.88
CA PRO A 90 22.24 26.17 -10.47
C PRO A 90 22.94 25.31 -9.41
N GLU A 91 22.82 23.99 -9.56
CA GLU A 91 23.58 23.02 -8.76
C GLU A 91 25.10 23.15 -9.02
N LYS A 92 25.91 22.91 -7.98
CA LYS A 92 27.38 23.06 -8.06
C LYS A 92 28.03 21.83 -8.71
N ASP A 93 28.15 21.87 -10.03
CA ASP A 93 28.87 20.85 -10.82
C ASP A 93 30.34 20.69 -10.40
N LYS A 94 30.83 19.45 -10.40
CA LYS A 94 32.25 19.11 -10.22
C LYS A 94 33.01 19.26 -11.56
N PRO A 95 34.29 19.69 -11.57
CA PRO A 95 35.04 19.93 -12.80
C PRO A 95 35.30 18.66 -13.61
N LYS A 96 35.27 18.77 -14.93
CA LYS A 96 35.67 17.73 -15.89
C LYS A 96 36.90 18.17 -16.68
N ASP A 97 37.88 17.28 -16.76
CA ASP A 97 39.05 17.43 -17.62
C ASP A 97 38.71 17.28 -19.11
N SER A 98 39.55 17.81 -20.00
CA SER A 98 39.23 17.85 -21.44
C SER A 98 40.38 17.46 -22.37
N LYS A 99 40.09 16.62 -23.37
CA LYS A 99 40.92 16.36 -24.56
C LYS A 99 40.05 16.27 -25.82
N THR A 100 40.63 16.59 -26.98
CA THR A 100 39.87 17.14 -28.11
C THR A 100 40.04 16.40 -29.45
N LYS A 101 38.93 16.38 -30.22
CA LYS A 101 38.84 16.35 -31.70
C LYS A 101 39.48 15.16 -32.46
N LYS A 102 38.64 14.43 -33.21
CA LYS A 102 38.41 14.70 -34.65
C LYS A 102 37.18 13.95 -35.19
N ALA A 103 36.64 14.44 -36.31
CA ALA A 103 35.64 13.78 -37.15
C ALA A 103 36.13 13.79 -38.61
N PRO A 104 35.49 13.03 -39.52
CA PRO A 104 34.73 13.73 -40.57
C PRO A 104 33.38 13.08 -40.96
N SER A 105 32.66 13.81 -41.81
CA SER A 105 31.28 13.64 -42.31
C SER A 105 31.01 12.46 -43.26
N VAL A 106 29.71 12.16 -43.48
CA VAL A 106 29.08 12.10 -44.84
C VAL A 106 27.53 12.18 -44.75
N GLN A 107 26.87 12.50 -45.87
CA GLN A 107 25.44 12.86 -46.00
C GLN A 107 24.48 11.69 -46.36
N PRO A 108 23.14 11.87 -46.27
CA PRO A 108 22.14 10.78 -46.31
C PRO A 108 21.58 10.42 -47.70
N LYS A 109 20.82 9.32 -47.78
CA LYS A 109 19.97 8.93 -48.94
C LYS A 109 18.55 8.52 -48.51
N LYS A 110 17.63 8.49 -49.48
CA LYS A 110 16.16 8.39 -49.31
C LYS A 110 15.60 7.03 -49.76
N SER A 111 14.31 6.80 -49.47
CA SER A 111 13.33 6.01 -50.26
C SER A 111 13.49 4.47 -50.28
N GLN A 112 12.46 3.62 -50.54
CA GLN A 112 11.03 3.87 -50.80
C GLN A 112 10.11 2.66 -50.47
N VAL A 113 8.87 2.98 -50.10
CA VAL A 113 7.58 2.25 -50.27
C VAL A 113 7.55 0.89 -51.02
N SER A 114 6.86 -0.10 -50.45
CA SER A 114 5.84 -0.91 -51.19
C SER A 114 4.78 -1.54 -50.26
N LYS A 115 3.61 -1.93 -50.82
CA LYS A 115 2.43 -2.50 -50.12
C LYS A 115 1.84 -3.68 -50.90
N LYS A 116 1.34 -4.72 -50.20
CA LYS A 116 0.17 -5.59 -50.48
C LYS A 116 0.13 -6.69 -49.40
N ALA A 117 -0.94 -7.03 -48.67
CA ALA A 117 -2.39 -6.78 -48.74
C ALA A 117 -3.21 -7.64 -49.72
N GLN A 118 -3.72 -8.78 -49.24
CA GLN A 118 -4.89 -9.58 -49.66
C GLN A 118 -4.98 -10.85 -48.76
N LYS A 119 -6.14 -11.47 -48.44
CA LYS A 119 -7.55 -11.05 -48.46
C LYS A 119 -8.38 -12.00 -47.54
N ARG A 120 -9.51 -11.55 -46.97
CA ARG A 120 -10.54 -12.43 -46.39
C ARG A 120 -11.20 -13.30 -47.49
N PRO A 121 -11.81 -14.44 -47.13
CA PRO A 121 -13.28 -14.46 -46.99
C PRO A 121 -13.76 -15.00 -45.63
N GLY A 122 -15.08 -14.95 -45.39
CA GLY A 122 -15.73 -15.61 -44.25
C GLY A 122 -17.25 -15.62 -44.43
N LYS A 123 -17.89 -16.74 -44.09
CA LYS A 123 -19.34 -17.09 -44.03
C LYS A 123 -19.42 -18.57 -43.56
N ARG A 124 -20.49 -19.12 -42.96
CA ARG A 124 -21.69 -18.61 -42.26
C ARG A 124 -22.50 -19.84 -41.79
N GLU A 125 -23.13 -19.81 -40.60
CA GLU A 125 -24.24 -20.71 -40.17
C GLU A 125 -23.88 -22.23 -40.06
N GLN A 126 -24.62 -23.12 -39.35
CA GLN A 126 -25.75 -22.95 -38.41
C GLN A 126 -25.79 -24.04 -37.30
N SER A 127 -26.77 -23.93 -36.41
CA SER A 127 -27.06 -24.78 -35.25
C SER A 127 -27.70 -26.15 -35.55
N VAL A 128 -27.52 -27.11 -34.64
CA VAL A 128 -28.49 -28.19 -34.33
C VAL A 128 -28.61 -28.30 -32.80
N ASN A 129 -29.77 -28.73 -32.30
CA ASN A 129 -30.13 -28.81 -30.87
C ASN A 129 -30.77 -30.17 -30.56
N SER A 130 -30.59 -30.72 -29.34
CA SER A 130 -31.32 -31.91 -28.86
C SER A 130 -31.20 -32.09 -27.34
N GLU A 131 -32.32 -32.32 -26.66
CA GLU A 131 -32.44 -32.48 -25.21
C GLU A 131 -32.68 -33.95 -24.80
N ALA A 132 -32.24 -34.34 -23.59
CA ALA A 132 -32.84 -35.37 -22.71
C ALA A 132 -32.01 -35.50 -21.41
N THR A 133 -32.48 -35.96 -20.24
CA THR A 133 -33.80 -35.98 -19.56
C THR A 133 -33.50 -36.38 -18.10
N THR A 134 -34.21 -35.82 -17.10
CA THR A 134 -34.00 -36.09 -15.66
C THR A 134 -34.39 -37.51 -15.23
N PRO A 135 -33.90 -38.00 -14.08
CA PRO A 135 -34.79 -38.00 -12.90
C PRO A 135 -34.11 -37.74 -11.53
N HIS A 136 -34.83 -37.05 -10.64
CA HIS A 136 -34.60 -37.05 -9.19
C HIS A 136 -35.51 -38.09 -8.50
N PRO A 137 -35.08 -38.66 -7.37
CA PRO A 137 -36.01 -39.18 -6.37
C PRO A 137 -35.63 -38.85 -4.91
N TRP A 138 -36.41 -37.97 -4.25
CA TRP A 138 -36.68 -37.88 -2.78
C TRP A 138 -35.47 -37.73 -1.80
N THR A 139 -35.57 -37.32 -0.53
CA THR A 139 -36.61 -36.68 0.32
C THR A 139 -35.95 -35.91 1.48
N ASP A 140 -36.68 -34.97 2.08
CA ASP A 140 -36.42 -34.44 3.44
C ASP A 140 -37.71 -34.56 4.27
N PRO A 141 -37.65 -35.13 5.48
CA PRO A 141 -38.65 -34.85 6.52
C PRO A 141 -38.04 -34.54 7.91
N ASN A 142 -37.55 -33.30 8.07
CA ASN A 142 -38.11 -32.28 8.98
C ASN A 142 -38.76 -32.70 10.34
N GLU A 143 -38.26 -32.10 11.44
CA GLU A 143 -38.87 -31.98 12.81
C GLU A 143 -39.09 -33.29 13.62
N LEU A 144 -39.14 -33.33 14.97
CA LEU A 144 -39.65 -32.36 15.97
C LEU A 144 -38.85 -32.32 17.30
N GLN A 145 -38.85 -31.13 17.92
CA GLN A 145 -39.18 -30.81 19.34
C GLN A 145 -38.99 -31.93 20.41
N SER A 146 -38.25 -31.76 21.51
CA SER A 146 -38.43 -30.79 22.63
C SER A 146 -37.49 -31.21 23.79
N GLN A 147 -37.30 -30.57 24.96
CA GLN A 147 -38.04 -29.55 25.75
C GLN A 147 -37.00 -28.56 26.34
N ARG A 148 -37.20 -27.24 26.48
CA ARG A 148 -38.21 -26.41 27.20
C ARG A 148 -38.12 -26.43 28.75
N LYS A 149 -37.91 -25.22 29.30
CA LYS A 149 -38.25 -24.74 30.67
C LYS A 149 -37.39 -25.21 31.86
N SER A 150 -37.34 -24.51 33.01
CA SER A 150 -37.31 -23.05 33.37
C SER A 150 -37.39 -22.90 34.90
N SER A 151 -36.85 -21.79 35.46
CA SER A 151 -37.10 -21.29 36.85
C SER A 151 -36.55 -22.18 38.01
N SER A 152 -36.21 -21.70 39.22
CA SER A 152 -35.89 -20.35 39.76
C SER A 152 -35.43 -20.47 41.23
N VAL A 153 -35.15 -19.33 41.90
CA VAL A 153 -34.96 -19.14 43.38
C VAL A 153 -33.51 -19.29 43.90
N GLY A 154 -33.03 -18.23 44.58
CA GLY A 154 -31.80 -18.20 45.40
C GLY A 154 -32.08 -18.40 46.90
N PRO A 155 -31.18 -18.04 47.85
CA PRO A 155 -30.76 -16.63 47.99
C PRO A 155 -29.29 -16.37 48.40
N GLU A 156 -28.94 -15.07 48.43
CA GLU A 156 -28.12 -14.26 49.38
C GLU A 156 -27.32 -14.98 50.50
N ALA A 157 -26.15 -14.52 50.98
CA ALA A 157 -25.33 -13.29 50.80
C ALA A 157 -23.80 -13.63 50.98
N ASP A 158 -22.78 -12.78 51.20
CA ASP A 158 -22.64 -11.33 51.46
C ASP A 158 -21.17 -10.83 51.21
N SER A 159 -20.87 -9.56 51.52
CA SER A 159 -19.57 -8.94 51.88
C SER A 159 -18.60 -8.47 50.77
N GLN A 160 -18.85 -7.21 50.38
CA GLN A 160 -17.91 -6.18 49.89
C GLN A 160 -16.91 -5.72 51.01
N PRO A 161 -15.91 -4.80 50.83
CA PRO A 161 -15.97 -3.62 49.96
C PRO A 161 -14.67 -2.98 49.38
N ASN A 162 -14.92 -1.84 48.71
CA ASN A 162 -14.07 -0.65 48.47
C ASN A 162 -13.11 -0.61 47.26
N VAL A 163 -13.39 0.38 46.39
CA VAL A 163 -12.49 1.07 45.47
C VAL A 163 -12.34 2.52 45.97
N SER A 164 -11.17 3.13 45.83
CA SER A 164 -10.98 4.56 46.13
C SER A 164 -9.98 5.25 45.20
N PHE A 165 -10.49 6.12 44.33
CA PHE A 165 -9.79 7.37 43.96
C PHE A 165 -9.90 8.34 45.17
N ILE A 166 -9.22 9.49 45.30
CA ILE A 166 -8.34 10.32 44.43
C ILE A 166 -7.12 10.70 45.35
N GLU A 167 -5.98 11.29 44.98
CA GLU A 167 -5.69 12.52 44.23
C GLU A 167 -4.16 12.70 44.09
N ALA A 168 -3.69 13.58 43.19
CA ALA A 168 -2.26 13.85 42.99
C ALA A 168 -1.82 15.17 43.68
N SER A 169 -0.83 15.10 44.58
CA SER A 169 -0.28 16.26 45.28
C SER A 169 0.94 16.84 44.56
N ALA A 170 0.94 18.16 44.32
CA ALA A 170 2.12 18.90 43.84
C ALA A 170 3.09 19.28 44.99
N THR A 171 4.31 19.65 44.62
CA THR A 171 5.47 19.93 45.49
C THR A 171 5.31 21.21 46.35
N PRO A 172 5.81 21.27 47.61
CA PRO A 172 5.69 22.44 48.50
C PRO A 172 6.74 23.55 48.22
N GLY A 173 6.60 24.78 48.76
CA GLY A 173 5.51 25.37 49.56
C GLY A 173 5.94 26.59 50.41
N ALA A 174 4.96 27.23 51.07
CA ALA A 174 5.04 28.32 52.08
C ALA A 174 5.43 29.76 51.63
N GLY A 175 4.73 30.76 52.19
CA GLY A 175 5.00 32.20 52.06
C GLY A 175 3.73 33.07 52.06
N ASP A 176 3.34 33.63 53.21
CA ASP A 176 2.10 34.42 53.41
C ASP A 176 2.24 35.93 53.08
N ASP A 177 1.08 36.57 52.85
CA ASP A 177 0.69 37.97 53.14
C ASP A 177 1.55 39.18 52.69
N LEU A 178 1.02 40.37 52.37
CA LEU A 178 -0.26 40.91 51.89
C LEU A 178 -0.14 42.48 51.94
N LEU A 179 -0.89 43.21 51.09
CA LEU A 179 -1.28 44.65 51.11
C LEU A 179 -0.56 45.69 50.21
N GLY A 180 -1.36 46.65 49.70
CA GLY A 180 -0.99 47.80 48.87
C GLY A 180 -1.36 47.61 47.39
N ASP A 181 -2.55 47.96 46.86
CA ASP A 181 -3.21 49.29 46.75
C ASP A 181 -2.40 50.32 45.92
N GLU A 182 -2.94 51.03 44.91
CA GLU A 182 -4.32 51.13 44.40
C GLU A 182 -4.37 51.76 42.97
N LYS A 183 -5.58 51.83 42.37
CA LYS A 183 -6.04 52.74 41.28
C LYS A 183 -5.59 52.56 39.81
N GLU A 184 -6.52 51.98 39.03
CA GLU A 184 -7.36 52.67 38.01
C GLU A 184 -6.73 53.81 37.19
N GLU A 185 -6.81 53.82 35.84
CA GLU A 185 -8.05 54.18 35.12
C GLU A 185 -8.26 53.43 33.77
N GLU A 186 -9.38 53.68 33.08
CA GLU A 186 -9.81 52.95 31.86
C GLU A 186 -8.99 53.25 30.59
N ASP A 187 -8.87 52.26 29.70
CA ASP A 187 -9.29 52.46 28.30
C ASP A 187 -9.90 51.17 27.72
N ARG A 188 -10.89 51.29 26.84
CA ARG A 188 -11.70 50.17 26.34
C ARG A 188 -11.26 49.75 24.93
N LYS A 189 -11.11 48.44 24.72
CA LYS A 189 -11.16 47.83 23.39
C LYS A 189 -12.15 46.68 23.35
N GLU A 190 -12.74 46.51 22.16
CA GLU A 190 -14.03 45.84 21.97
C GLU A 190 -13.89 44.30 21.92
N ASP A 191 -14.95 43.62 22.36
CA ASP A 191 -15.10 42.16 22.22
C ASP A 191 -15.36 41.81 20.74
N HIS A 192 -14.29 41.55 19.99
CA HIS A 192 -14.38 41.00 18.63
C HIS A 192 -14.83 39.54 18.69
N GLY A 193 -16.15 39.34 18.77
CA GLY A 193 -16.79 38.03 18.81
C GLY A 193 -16.43 37.13 17.61
N PHE A 194 -16.38 35.83 17.87
CA PHE A 194 -15.93 34.76 16.96
C PHE A 194 -16.51 34.86 15.53
N SER A 195 -15.71 35.40 14.61
CA SER A 195 -15.97 35.40 13.17
C SER A 195 -15.71 34.02 12.58
N ARG A 196 -16.79 33.35 12.13
CA ARG A 196 -16.69 32.04 11.48
C ARG A 196 -15.93 32.13 10.15
N GLU A 197 -16.01 33.28 9.50
CA GLU A 197 -15.29 33.62 8.29
C GLU A 197 -13.78 33.69 8.54
N GLU A 198 -13.32 34.30 9.64
CA GLU A 198 -11.90 34.35 10.01
C GLU A 198 -11.32 32.99 10.43
N GLU A 199 -12.12 32.14 11.09
CA GLU A 199 -11.71 30.76 11.40
C GLU A 199 -11.58 29.91 10.12
N ILE A 200 -12.48 30.12 9.15
CA ILE A 200 -12.38 29.52 7.81
C ILE A 200 -11.20 30.09 7.00
N GLU A 201 -10.83 31.36 7.19
CA GLU A 201 -9.65 31.98 6.59
C GLU A 201 -8.35 31.45 7.22
N LYS A 202 -8.29 31.31 8.55
CA LYS A 202 -7.21 30.59 9.24
C LYS A 202 -7.09 29.16 8.72
N LEU A 203 -8.18 28.41 8.64
CA LEU A 203 -8.18 27.07 8.03
C LEU A 203 -7.91 27.05 6.51
N ARG A 204 -7.62 28.20 5.87
CA ARG A 204 -7.05 28.31 4.52
C ARG A 204 -5.55 28.64 4.51
N THR A 205 -5.02 29.37 5.48
CA THR A 205 -3.60 29.78 5.55
C THR A 205 -2.80 29.02 6.61
N SER A 206 -3.28 28.86 7.84
CA SER A 206 -2.70 27.97 8.84
C SER A 206 -3.17 26.53 8.61
N GLY A 207 -2.27 25.67 8.16
CA GLY A 207 -2.55 24.24 7.97
C GLY A 207 -2.69 23.48 9.29
N SER A 208 -3.47 22.41 9.27
CA SER A 208 -3.60 21.44 10.37
C SER A 208 -3.28 20.03 9.86
N MET A 209 -2.47 19.32 10.65
CA MET A 209 -2.23 17.87 10.68
C MET A 209 -2.88 17.00 9.58
N THR A 210 -2.07 16.53 8.64
CA THR A 210 -2.30 15.28 7.88
C THR A 210 -1.09 14.37 8.09
N GLN A 211 -1.32 13.09 8.39
CA GLN A 211 -0.28 12.19 8.92
C GLN A 211 0.62 11.51 7.86
N ASN A 212 0.50 11.84 6.58
CA ASN A 212 1.41 11.34 5.55
C ASN A 212 1.67 12.37 4.42
N PRO A 213 2.85 13.02 4.37
CA PRO A 213 3.22 13.95 3.30
C PRO A 213 3.27 13.32 1.90
N ALA A 214 3.43 12.00 1.79
CA ALA A 214 3.63 11.32 0.50
C ALA A 214 2.39 11.39 -0.41
N GLU A 215 1.17 11.24 0.13
CA GLU A 215 -0.05 11.31 -0.69
C GLU A 215 -0.30 12.71 -1.27
N ILE A 216 0.04 13.75 -0.51
CA ILE A 216 -0.10 15.18 -0.88
C ILE A 216 0.70 15.50 -2.17
N SER A 217 1.75 14.72 -2.47
CA SER A 217 2.65 14.94 -3.61
C SER A 217 2.06 14.58 -4.99
N ARG A 218 0.94 13.85 -5.07
CA ARG A 218 0.37 13.42 -6.36
C ARG A 218 -0.26 14.59 -7.11
N ILE A 219 0.55 15.26 -7.92
CA ILE A 219 0.15 16.32 -8.87
C ILE A 219 -1.13 15.90 -9.59
N ARG A 220 -2.14 16.78 -9.56
CA ARG A 220 -3.46 16.51 -10.15
C ARG A 220 -3.29 16.17 -11.64
N ASN A 221 -3.72 14.99 -12.06
CA ASN A 221 -3.65 14.60 -13.47
C ASN A 221 -4.66 15.38 -14.33
N ILE A 222 -5.86 15.64 -13.80
CA ILE A 222 -6.98 16.25 -14.51
C ILE A 222 -7.03 17.77 -14.26
N SER A 223 -7.09 18.57 -15.33
CA SER A 223 -7.13 20.04 -15.22
C SER A 223 -8.52 20.56 -14.82
N LYS A 224 -9.57 20.09 -15.51
CA LYS A 224 -10.92 20.65 -15.45
C LYS A 224 -11.97 19.62 -15.86
N VAL A 225 -13.16 19.68 -15.28
CA VAL A 225 -14.25 18.72 -15.52
C VAL A 225 -15.58 19.45 -15.71
N GLN A 226 -16.26 19.26 -16.83
CA GLN A 226 -17.65 19.69 -16.98
C GLN A 226 -18.59 18.65 -16.36
N PHE A 227 -19.39 19.07 -15.37
CA PHE A 227 -20.42 18.25 -14.73
C PHE A 227 -21.77 18.99 -14.74
N GLY A 228 -22.68 18.52 -15.61
CA GLY A 228 -23.95 19.21 -15.84
C GLY A 228 -23.72 20.63 -16.40
N LYS A 229 -24.20 21.65 -15.69
CA LYS A 229 -24.01 23.07 -16.04
C LYS A 229 -22.81 23.74 -15.35
N HIS A 230 -21.97 22.98 -14.66
CA HIS A 230 -20.89 23.50 -13.83
C HIS A 230 -19.53 22.97 -14.27
N ASP A 231 -18.55 23.86 -14.34
CA ASP A 231 -17.14 23.51 -14.42
C ASP A 231 -16.61 23.26 -13.01
N LEU A 232 -16.01 22.08 -12.80
CA LEU A 232 -15.40 21.66 -11.56
C LEU A 232 -13.88 21.53 -11.74
N PHE A 233 -13.14 21.93 -10.70
CA PHE A 233 -11.69 21.86 -10.64
C PHE A 233 -11.29 20.82 -9.58
N PRO A 234 -10.67 19.69 -9.97
CA PRO A 234 -10.24 18.66 -9.03
C PRO A 234 -9.34 19.21 -7.92
N TRP A 235 -9.47 18.65 -6.71
CA TRP A 235 -8.65 18.98 -5.53
C TRP A 235 -7.52 17.97 -5.31
N TYR A 236 -7.72 16.74 -5.78
CA TYR A 236 -6.78 15.62 -5.62
C TYR A 236 -6.62 14.86 -6.94
N PHE A 237 -5.54 14.08 -7.05
CA PHE A 237 -5.36 13.10 -8.12
C PHE A 237 -6.51 12.07 -8.13
N SER A 238 -7.05 11.75 -9.31
CA SER A 238 -8.05 10.68 -9.47
C SER A 238 -7.69 9.74 -10.63
N PRO A 239 -7.71 8.41 -10.45
CA PRO A 239 -7.16 7.42 -11.40
C PRO A 239 -8.06 7.13 -12.61
N TYR A 240 -8.45 8.18 -13.34
CA TYR A 240 -8.99 8.05 -14.70
C TYR A 240 -7.92 7.49 -15.65
N PRO A 241 -8.31 6.83 -16.76
CA PRO A 241 -7.35 6.31 -17.73
C PRO A 241 -6.43 7.41 -18.27
N GLU A 242 -5.15 7.10 -18.47
CA GLU A 242 -4.08 8.06 -18.79
C GLU A 242 -4.41 9.01 -19.96
N SER A 243 -5.13 8.51 -20.97
CA SER A 243 -5.60 9.30 -22.12
C SER A 243 -6.42 10.54 -21.75
N PHE A 244 -7.01 10.60 -20.56
CA PHE A 244 -7.80 11.74 -20.08
C PHE A 244 -6.98 12.77 -19.30
N GLY A 245 -5.73 12.46 -18.89
CA GLY A 245 -4.85 13.42 -18.20
C GLY A 245 -4.23 14.48 -19.14
N ALA A 246 -4.11 14.14 -20.42
CA ALA A 246 -3.68 15.03 -21.50
C ALA A 246 -4.82 15.88 -22.10
N GLU A 247 -6.07 15.67 -21.66
CA GLU A 247 -7.22 16.46 -22.08
C GLU A 247 -7.36 17.73 -21.22
N ASP A 248 -7.73 18.84 -21.86
CA ASP A 248 -7.94 20.13 -21.19
C ASP A 248 -9.24 20.15 -20.36
N MET A 249 -10.24 19.36 -20.76
CA MET A 249 -11.53 19.22 -20.09
C MET A 249 -12.06 17.79 -20.26
N ILE A 250 -12.51 17.18 -19.16
CA ILE A 250 -13.30 15.94 -19.18
C ILE A 250 -14.79 16.29 -19.07
N TYR A 251 -15.61 15.74 -19.94
CA TYR A 251 -17.07 15.90 -19.94
C TYR A 251 -17.73 14.70 -19.27
N ILE A 252 -18.43 14.91 -18.16
CA ILE A 252 -19.09 13.84 -17.40
C ILE A 252 -20.61 14.02 -17.45
N CYS A 253 -21.33 12.97 -17.85
CA CYS A 253 -22.78 13.00 -17.92
C CYS A 253 -23.41 12.91 -16.52
N GLU A 254 -24.06 14.00 -16.08
CA GLU A 254 -24.62 14.18 -14.72
C GLU A 254 -25.59 13.08 -14.23
N PHE A 255 -26.15 12.27 -15.14
CA PHE A 255 -27.09 11.19 -14.83
C PHE A 255 -26.47 9.78 -14.79
N CYS A 256 -25.65 9.41 -15.79
CA CYS A 256 -25.06 8.07 -15.92
C CYS A 256 -23.57 8.00 -15.54
N LEU A 257 -22.98 9.15 -15.20
CA LEU A 257 -21.59 9.36 -14.80
C LEU A 257 -20.53 8.91 -15.81
N SER A 258 -20.93 8.56 -17.04
CA SER A 258 -20.02 8.24 -18.14
C SER A 258 -19.22 9.48 -18.55
N TYR A 259 -17.91 9.30 -18.76
CA TYR A 259 -16.94 10.35 -18.99
C TYR A 259 -16.35 10.31 -20.41
N TYR A 260 -16.02 11.50 -20.95
CA TYR A 260 -15.59 11.70 -22.34
C TYR A 260 -14.53 12.80 -22.43
N GLY A 261 -13.49 12.62 -23.25
CA GLY A 261 -12.45 13.63 -23.51
C GLY A 261 -12.71 14.49 -24.76
N ASP A 262 -13.89 14.36 -25.38
CA ASP A 262 -14.27 15.03 -26.62
C ASP A 262 -15.73 15.47 -26.55
N GLU A 263 -15.99 16.74 -26.86
CA GLU A 263 -17.32 17.35 -26.79
C GLU A 263 -18.30 16.75 -27.81
N VAL A 264 -17.81 16.31 -28.97
CA VAL A 264 -18.63 15.70 -30.03
C VAL A 264 -19.05 14.28 -29.66
N ALA A 265 -18.23 13.54 -28.92
CA ALA A 265 -18.55 12.27 -28.29
C ALA A 265 -19.55 12.47 -27.14
N PHE A 266 -19.31 13.43 -26.25
CA PHE A 266 -20.20 13.77 -25.14
C PHE A 266 -21.59 14.21 -25.62
N THR A 267 -21.67 15.15 -26.57
CA THR A 267 -22.93 15.64 -27.16
C THR A 267 -23.71 14.50 -27.83
N ARG A 268 -23.00 13.58 -28.51
CA ARG A 268 -23.58 12.39 -29.13
C ARG A 268 -24.08 11.37 -28.10
N HIS A 269 -23.43 11.28 -26.94
CA HIS A 269 -23.92 10.52 -25.80
C HIS A 269 -25.16 11.18 -25.17
N ARG A 270 -25.15 12.50 -24.89
CA ARG A 270 -26.30 13.21 -24.31
C ARG A 270 -27.55 13.14 -25.19
N LYS A 271 -27.41 13.06 -26.52
CA LYS A 271 -28.51 12.79 -27.47
C LYS A 271 -29.04 11.33 -27.48
N LYS A 272 -28.40 10.41 -26.76
CA LYS A 272 -28.76 8.98 -26.66
C LYS A 272 -29.02 8.49 -25.22
N CYS A 273 -28.57 9.24 -24.22
CA CYS A 273 -28.71 8.87 -22.81
C CYS A 273 -30.16 9.01 -22.37
N THR A 274 -30.82 7.88 -22.12
CA THR A 274 -32.21 7.81 -21.62
C THR A 274 -32.32 7.99 -20.12
N LEU A 275 -31.20 7.93 -19.39
CA LEU A 275 -31.19 7.98 -17.93
C LEU A 275 -31.36 9.42 -17.42
N GLN A 276 -32.32 9.63 -16.52
CA GLN A 276 -32.67 10.92 -15.92
C GLN A 276 -32.62 10.91 -14.38
N HIS A 277 -32.19 9.81 -13.77
CA HIS A 277 -32.03 9.64 -12.31
C HIS A 277 -30.94 8.60 -12.01
N PRO A 278 -30.41 8.51 -10.78
CA PRO A 278 -29.49 7.44 -10.41
C PRO A 278 -30.16 6.05 -10.56
N PRO A 279 -29.44 5.00 -11.02
CA PRO A 279 -30.04 3.74 -11.48
C PRO A 279 -30.37 2.75 -10.34
N GLY A 280 -30.99 3.24 -9.28
CA GLY A 280 -31.40 2.47 -8.09
C GLY A 280 -32.80 2.81 -7.61
N ASN A 281 -33.12 2.39 -6.39
CA ASN A 281 -34.43 2.60 -5.76
C ASN A 281 -34.50 4.01 -5.15
N GLU A 282 -35.56 4.79 -5.41
CA GLU A 282 -35.81 6.01 -4.65
C GLU A 282 -36.41 5.64 -3.28
N ILE A 283 -35.69 5.95 -2.20
CA ILE A 283 -36.05 5.53 -0.83
C ILE A 283 -36.48 6.70 0.07
N TYR A 284 -36.38 7.93 -0.44
CA TYR A 284 -36.86 9.15 0.21
C TYR A 284 -37.14 10.21 -0.84
N ARG A 285 -38.21 10.98 -0.62
CA ARG A 285 -38.56 12.17 -1.42
C ARG A 285 -39.19 13.23 -0.54
N ASP A 286 -38.69 14.46 -0.63
CA ASP A 286 -39.40 15.67 -0.17
C ASP A 286 -39.49 16.73 -1.30
N ASP A 287 -39.88 17.94 -0.95
CA ASP A 287 -40.08 19.05 -1.90
C ASP A 287 -38.77 19.60 -2.49
N TYR A 288 -37.61 19.24 -1.90
CA TYR A 288 -36.30 19.78 -2.22
C TYR A 288 -35.28 18.72 -2.66
N VAL A 289 -35.32 17.51 -2.08
CA VAL A 289 -34.36 16.42 -2.36
C VAL A 289 -35.00 15.03 -2.43
N SER A 290 -34.36 14.15 -3.20
CA SER A 290 -34.62 12.70 -3.21
C SER A 290 -33.33 11.92 -2.93
N PHE A 291 -33.42 10.82 -2.19
CA PHE A 291 -32.32 9.85 -2.03
C PHE A 291 -32.59 8.57 -2.80
N PHE A 292 -31.57 8.10 -3.51
CA PHE A 292 -31.57 6.82 -4.22
C PHE A 292 -30.59 5.84 -3.57
N GLU A 293 -31.07 4.64 -3.23
CA GLU A 293 -30.23 3.50 -2.83
C GLU A 293 -29.79 2.74 -4.09
N ILE A 294 -28.49 2.49 -4.19
CA ILE A 294 -27.86 1.82 -5.33
C ILE A 294 -26.91 0.74 -4.84
N ASP A 295 -27.19 -0.51 -5.18
CA ASP A 295 -26.30 -1.64 -4.93
C ASP A 295 -25.13 -1.62 -5.93
N GLY A 296 -23.89 -1.47 -5.42
CA GLY A 296 -22.68 -1.44 -6.23
C GLY A 296 -22.43 -2.74 -7.01
N ARG A 297 -22.84 -3.91 -6.49
CA ARG A 297 -22.76 -5.21 -7.20
C ARG A 297 -23.69 -5.27 -8.40
N ARG A 298 -24.83 -4.55 -8.35
CA ARG A 298 -25.80 -4.45 -9.45
C ARG A 298 -25.46 -3.35 -10.46
N GLN A 299 -24.94 -2.21 -10.01
CA GLN A 299 -24.67 -1.03 -10.84
C GLN A 299 -23.18 -0.67 -10.94
N ARG A 300 -22.32 -1.69 -10.99
CA ARG A 300 -20.84 -1.58 -10.94
C ARG A 300 -20.27 -0.41 -11.73
N THR A 301 -20.62 -0.27 -13.01
CA THR A 301 -20.10 0.81 -13.88
C THR A 301 -20.49 2.21 -13.39
N TRP A 302 -21.72 2.38 -12.91
CA TRP A 302 -22.20 3.67 -12.40
C TRP A 302 -21.51 4.01 -11.07
N CYS A 303 -21.43 3.05 -10.14
CA CYS A 303 -20.76 3.24 -8.85
C CYS A 303 -19.25 3.44 -8.99
N ARG A 304 -18.57 2.73 -9.90
CA ARG A 304 -17.15 2.97 -10.25
C ARG A 304 -16.93 4.40 -10.76
N ASN A 305 -17.79 4.85 -11.68
CA ASN A 305 -17.73 6.22 -12.19
C ASN A 305 -17.99 7.28 -11.08
N LEU A 306 -18.89 7.01 -10.13
CA LEU A 306 -19.09 7.84 -8.95
C LEU A 306 -17.84 7.87 -8.07
N CYS A 307 -17.22 6.74 -7.79
CA CYS A 307 -16.00 6.67 -7.00
C CYS A 307 -14.83 7.44 -7.65
N LEU A 308 -14.65 7.32 -8.97
CA LEU A 308 -13.65 8.08 -9.74
C LEU A 308 -13.91 9.59 -9.66
N LEU A 309 -15.16 10.04 -9.85
CA LEU A 309 -15.55 11.44 -9.66
C LEU A 309 -15.28 11.92 -8.22
N SER A 310 -15.46 11.02 -7.24
CA SER A 310 -15.31 11.35 -5.81
C SER A 310 -13.87 11.47 -5.36
N LYS A 311 -12.96 10.64 -5.88
CA LYS A 311 -11.52 10.72 -5.61
C LYS A 311 -10.89 12.03 -6.09
N MET A 312 -11.54 12.78 -6.98
CA MET A 312 -11.14 14.17 -7.32
C MET A 312 -11.29 15.15 -6.14
N PHE A 313 -12.17 14.85 -5.17
CA PHE A 313 -12.58 15.77 -4.09
C PHE A 313 -12.44 15.16 -2.68
N LEU A 314 -11.96 13.92 -2.58
CA LEU A 314 -11.64 13.22 -1.34
C LEU A 314 -10.20 12.69 -1.44
N ASP A 315 -9.41 12.89 -0.38
CA ASP A 315 -8.02 12.43 -0.39
C ASP A 315 -7.94 10.92 -0.10
N HIS A 316 -8.28 10.50 1.12
CA HIS A 316 -8.19 9.11 1.59
C HIS A 316 -9.32 8.19 1.05
N LYS A 317 -9.62 8.24 -0.25
CA LYS A 317 -10.49 7.26 -0.92
C LYS A 317 -9.67 6.14 -1.56
N THR A 318 -9.36 5.12 -0.76
CA THR A 318 -8.62 3.91 -1.15
C THR A 318 -9.37 3.06 -2.17
N LEU A 319 -10.65 2.73 -1.91
CA LEU A 319 -11.46 1.87 -2.77
C LEU A 319 -12.27 2.67 -3.79
N TYR A 320 -12.01 2.44 -5.09
CA TYR A 320 -12.71 3.08 -6.20
C TYR A 320 -13.08 2.16 -7.38
N TYR A 321 -12.46 0.97 -7.50
CA TYR A 321 -12.91 -0.07 -8.44
C TYR A 321 -13.80 -1.12 -7.78
N ASP A 322 -13.52 -1.53 -6.54
CA ASP A 322 -14.28 -2.61 -5.90
C ASP A 322 -15.45 -2.05 -5.10
N VAL A 323 -16.58 -1.95 -5.81
CA VAL A 323 -17.84 -1.35 -5.37
C VAL A 323 -18.87 -2.41 -4.93
N ASP A 324 -18.58 -3.69 -5.16
CA ASP A 324 -19.47 -4.82 -4.88
C ASP A 324 -19.92 -4.97 -3.41
N PRO A 325 -19.09 -4.72 -2.37
CA PRO A 325 -19.53 -4.82 -0.97
C PRO A 325 -20.31 -3.59 -0.48
N PHE A 326 -20.46 -2.54 -1.30
CA PHE A 326 -21.07 -1.27 -0.89
C PHE A 326 -22.51 -1.08 -1.40
N LEU A 327 -23.31 -0.40 -0.57
CA LEU A 327 -24.50 0.35 -0.98
C LEU A 327 -24.15 1.84 -1.08
N PHE A 328 -24.74 2.53 -2.05
CA PHE A 328 -24.55 3.96 -2.28
C PHE A 328 -25.89 4.69 -2.12
N TYR A 329 -25.93 5.66 -1.21
CA TYR A 329 -27.10 6.48 -0.90
C TYR A 329 -26.91 7.89 -1.50
N VAL A 330 -27.49 8.09 -2.68
CA VAL A 330 -27.23 9.25 -3.54
C VAL A 330 -28.32 10.29 -3.40
N MET A 331 -27.98 11.44 -2.85
CA MET A 331 -28.88 12.59 -2.73
C MET A 331 -28.90 13.42 -4.02
N THR A 332 -30.09 13.79 -4.45
CA THR A 332 -30.35 14.50 -5.69
C THR A 332 -31.30 15.68 -5.49
N THR A 333 -31.20 16.70 -6.34
CA THR A 333 -32.23 17.74 -6.51
C THR A 333 -32.97 17.54 -7.82
N ARG A 334 -34.30 17.61 -7.79
CA ARG A 334 -35.17 17.42 -8.95
C ARG A 334 -35.36 18.71 -9.76
N THR A 335 -35.36 18.62 -11.08
CA THR A 335 -35.82 19.65 -12.02
C THR A 335 -36.64 19.00 -13.14
N ASP A 336 -37.18 19.80 -14.06
CA ASP A 336 -37.90 19.32 -15.26
C ASP A 336 -37.02 18.46 -16.20
N LYS A 337 -35.69 18.45 -15.98
CA LYS A 337 -34.72 17.63 -16.73
C LYS A 337 -34.34 16.32 -16.03
N GLY A 338 -34.86 16.06 -14.83
CA GLY A 338 -34.56 14.87 -14.03
C GLY A 338 -33.96 15.19 -12.66
N PHE A 339 -33.25 14.20 -12.10
CA PHE A 339 -32.66 14.22 -10.77
C PHE A 339 -31.14 14.41 -10.87
N HIS A 340 -30.66 15.57 -10.43
CA HIS A 340 -29.25 15.96 -10.52
C HIS A 340 -28.53 15.59 -9.21
N VAL A 341 -27.40 14.90 -9.31
CA VAL A 341 -26.60 14.47 -8.13
C VAL A 341 -26.03 15.67 -7.39
N VAL A 342 -26.26 15.72 -6.08
CA VAL A 342 -25.79 16.78 -5.16
C VAL A 342 -24.62 16.27 -4.30
N GLY A 343 -24.73 15.01 -3.88
CA GLY A 343 -23.77 14.33 -3.02
C GLY A 343 -24.27 12.92 -2.70
N TYR A 344 -23.47 12.16 -1.96
CA TYR A 344 -23.83 10.81 -1.53
C TYR A 344 -23.05 10.42 -0.28
N PHE A 345 -23.45 9.30 0.32
CA PHE A 345 -22.53 8.48 1.11
C PHE A 345 -22.60 7.02 0.65
N SER A 346 -21.54 6.24 0.90
CA SER A 346 -21.56 4.78 0.79
C SER A 346 -21.51 4.14 2.18
N LYS A 347 -22.15 2.98 2.30
CA LYS A 347 -22.13 2.12 3.49
C LYS A 347 -21.80 0.70 3.03
N GLU A 348 -21.02 -0.03 3.82
CA GLU A 348 -20.78 -1.45 3.58
C GLU A 348 -22.06 -2.26 3.88
N LYS A 349 -22.22 -3.40 3.21
CA LYS A 349 -23.34 -4.31 3.45
C LYS A 349 -23.15 -5.07 4.77
N GLU A 350 -21.90 -5.46 5.02
CA GLU A 350 -21.39 -6.12 6.20
C GLU A 350 -20.12 -5.34 6.59
N SER A 351 -20.04 -4.85 7.82
CA SER A 351 -18.97 -3.97 8.32
C SER A 351 -18.60 -4.42 9.73
N ALA A 352 -17.32 -4.74 9.97
CA ALA A 352 -16.85 -5.29 11.24
C ALA A 352 -17.06 -4.30 12.40
N ASP A 353 -16.62 -3.05 12.21
CA ASP A 353 -16.77 -1.94 13.17
C ASP A 353 -18.18 -1.31 13.19
N ALA A 354 -19.14 -1.89 12.49
CA ALA A 354 -20.52 -1.42 12.35
C ALA A 354 -20.65 0.04 11.85
N TYR A 355 -19.77 0.49 10.96
CA TYR A 355 -19.82 1.86 10.43
C TYR A 355 -21.09 2.11 9.60
N ASN A 356 -21.74 3.26 9.80
CA ASN A 356 -22.94 3.66 9.05
C ASN A 356 -22.64 4.52 7.81
N VAL A 357 -21.42 5.05 7.73
CA VAL A 357 -20.85 5.80 6.61
C VAL A 357 -19.40 5.37 6.45
N ALA A 358 -19.07 4.85 5.27
CA ALA A 358 -17.68 4.64 4.86
C ALA A 358 -17.12 5.94 4.23
N CYS A 359 -17.64 6.28 3.06
CA CYS A 359 -17.24 7.46 2.29
C CYS A 359 -18.42 8.42 2.12
N ILE A 360 -18.22 9.73 2.35
CA ILE A 360 -19.26 10.78 2.23
C ILE A 360 -18.75 11.99 1.44
N LEU A 361 -19.55 12.49 0.49
CA LEU A 361 -19.19 13.64 -0.33
C LEU A 361 -20.40 14.51 -0.67
N THR A 362 -20.29 15.83 -0.43
CA THR A 362 -21.09 16.86 -1.11
C THR A 362 -20.25 17.46 -2.22
N LEU A 363 -20.74 17.43 -3.48
CA LEU A 363 -19.99 17.95 -4.62
C LEU A 363 -19.72 19.46 -4.46
N PRO A 364 -18.55 20.00 -4.89
CA PRO A 364 -18.11 21.36 -4.54
C PRO A 364 -19.13 22.47 -4.80
N GLN A 365 -19.83 22.43 -5.94
CA GLN A 365 -20.86 23.39 -6.34
C GLN A 365 -22.11 23.41 -5.43
N TYR A 366 -22.26 22.43 -4.53
CA TYR A 366 -23.34 22.32 -3.56
C TYR A 366 -22.88 22.47 -2.09
N GLN A 367 -21.58 22.61 -1.83
CA GLN A 367 -21.08 22.83 -0.47
C GLN A 367 -21.59 24.16 0.12
N ARG A 368 -21.49 24.28 1.47
CA ARG A 368 -22.02 25.40 2.28
C ARG A 368 -23.54 25.61 2.23
N LYS A 369 -24.30 24.90 1.38
CA LYS A 369 -25.78 24.98 1.26
C LYS A 369 -26.54 24.03 2.20
N GLY A 370 -25.89 23.54 3.26
CA GLY A 370 -26.47 22.62 4.27
C GLY A 370 -26.55 21.14 3.87
N TYR A 371 -26.29 20.78 2.60
CA TYR A 371 -26.44 19.41 2.10
C TYR A 371 -25.59 18.36 2.83
N GLY A 372 -24.37 18.69 3.28
CA GLY A 372 -23.56 17.77 4.10
C GLY A 372 -24.24 17.35 5.41
N ARG A 373 -24.94 18.27 6.09
CA ARG A 373 -25.73 17.95 7.30
C ARG A 373 -26.90 17.02 6.97
N LEU A 374 -27.50 17.13 5.78
CA LEU A 374 -28.59 16.26 5.35
C LEU A 374 -28.10 14.85 5.03
N LEU A 375 -26.92 14.69 4.42
CA LEU A 375 -26.29 13.38 4.22
C LEU A 375 -26.00 12.68 5.57
N ILE A 376 -25.39 13.41 6.52
CA ILE A 376 -25.11 12.89 7.88
C ILE A 376 -26.42 12.57 8.62
N GLN A 377 -27.44 13.43 8.55
CA GLN A 377 -28.74 13.13 9.15
C GLN A 377 -29.34 11.85 8.56
N PHE A 378 -29.29 11.68 7.24
CA PHE A 378 -29.86 10.51 6.56
C PHE A 378 -29.20 9.20 7.02
N SER A 379 -27.88 9.14 7.16
CA SER A 379 -27.19 7.92 7.61
C SER A 379 -27.58 7.51 9.05
N TYR A 380 -27.82 8.49 9.93
CA TYR A 380 -28.32 8.22 11.28
C TYR A 380 -29.81 7.84 11.31
N GLU A 381 -30.67 8.42 10.46
CA GLU A 381 -32.06 7.94 10.36
C GLU A 381 -32.14 6.50 9.81
N LEU A 382 -31.27 6.09 8.88
CA LEU A 382 -31.14 4.68 8.48
C LEU A 382 -30.72 3.78 9.65
N SER A 383 -29.76 4.23 10.47
CA SER A 383 -29.27 3.47 11.63
C SER A 383 -30.38 3.24 12.67
N LYS A 384 -31.23 4.27 12.92
CA LYS A 384 -32.44 4.14 13.75
C LYS A 384 -33.43 3.12 13.18
N ILE A 385 -33.65 3.10 11.87
CA ILE A 385 -34.56 2.14 11.20
C ILE A 385 -34.00 0.71 11.22
N GLU A 386 -32.67 0.54 11.22
CA GLU A 386 -32.00 -0.75 11.44
C GLU A 386 -32.05 -1.23 12.90
N GLY A 387 -32.34 -0.34 13.87
CA GLY A 387 -32.20 -0.62 15.29
C GLY A 387 -30.73 -0.79 15.73
N LYS A 388 -29.79 -0.15 15.03
CA LYS A 388 -28.34 -0.23 15.28
C LYS A 388 -27.75 1.12 15.65
N LEU A 389 -26.71 1.10 16.48
CA LEU A 389 -25.83 2.25 16.67
C LEU A 389 -24.92 2.40 15.44
N GLY A 390 -24.55 3.62 15.09
CA GLY A 390 -23.66 3.92 13.98
C GLY A 390 -22.59 4.96 14.31
N SER A 391 -21.44 4.82 13.65
CA SER A 391 -20.32 5.76 13.63
C SER A 391 -19.84 5.89 12.18
N PRO A 392 -19.27 7.03 11.74
CA PRO A 392 -18.55 7.09 10.48
C PRO A 392 -17.18 6.40 10.59
N GLU A 393 -16.70 5.88 9.46
CA GLU A 393 -15.32 5.42 9.25
C GLU A 393 -14.31 6.52 9.63
N LYS A 394 -13.18 6.12 10.21
CA LYS A 394 -12.15 7.00 10.78
C LYS A 394 -10.81 6.69 10.10
N PRO A 395 -9.96 7.70 9.77
CA PRO A 395 -10.05 9.11 10.17
C PRO A 395 -10.98 9.96 9.29
N LEU A 396 -11.66 10.92 9.93
CA LEU A 396 -12.44 11.95 9.24
C LEU A 396 -11.53 13.06 8.69
N SER A 397 -11.73 13.46 7.43
CA SER A 397 -11.14 14.70 6.88
C SER A 397 -11.61 15.95 7.66
N ASP A 398 -10.84 17.04 7.67
CA ASP A 398 -11.16 18.29 8.40
C ASP A 398 -12.62 18.75 8.23
N LEU A 399 -13.09 18.81 6.97
CA LEU A 399 -14.44 19.23 6.62
C LEU A 399 -15.50 18.22 7.09
N GLY A 400 -15.15 16.93 7.12
CA GLY A 400 -15.96 15.87 7.72
C GLY A 400 -16.02 16.04 9.24
N LEU A 401 -14.88 16.14 9.91
CA LEU A 401 -14.76 16.29 11.37
C LEU A 401 -15.52 17.52 11.88
N LEU A 402 -15.40 18.67 11.22
CA LEU A 402 -16.18 19.88 11.54
C LEU A 402 -17.69 19.66 11.34
N SER A 403 -18.08 18.94 10.29
CA SER A 403 -19.50 18.67 10.00
C SER A 403 -20.12 17.68 10.98
N TYR A 404 -19.40 16.60 11.33
CA TYR A 404 -19.82 15.60 12.32
C TYR A 404 -19.83 16.17 13.74
N ARG A 405 -18.79 16.89 14.17
CA ARG A 405 -18.79 17.59 15.47
C ARG A 405 -19.96 18.57 15.58
N GLN A 406 -20.20 19.41 14.56
CA GLN A 406 -21.37 20.31 14.59
C GLN A 406 -22.68 19.51 14.64
N TYR A 407 -22.82 18.41 13.89
CA TYR A 407 -24.03 17.58 13.93
C TYR A 407 -24.24 16.91 15.30
N TRP A 408 -23.23 16.25 15.87
CA TRP A 408 -23.32 15.57 17.16
C TRP A 408 -23.63 16.55 18.29
N SER A 409 -22.88 17.66 18.38
CA SER A 409 -23.09 18.70 19.38
C SER A 409 -24.48 19.34 19.31
N GLU A 410 -25.02 19.56 18.09
CA GLU A 410 -26.36 20.09 17.91
C GLU A 410 -27.49 19.13 18.34
N ASN A 411 -27.32 17.81 18.14
CA ASN A 411 -28.37 16.82 18.46
C ASN A 411 -28.29 16.35 19.93
N ILE A 412 -27.08 16.15 20.48
CA ILE A 412 -26.89 15.80 21.89
C ILE A 412 -27.43 16.92 22.80
N LEU A 413 -27.16 18.18 22.47
CA LEU A 413 -27.66 19.32 23.25
C LEU A 413 -29.20 19.44 23.19
N ASP A 414 -29.85 19.19 22.04
CA ASP A 414 -31.32 19.20 21.99
C ASP A 414 -31.95 18.08 22.84
N ILE A 415 -31.33 16.89 22.88
CA ILE A 415 -31.79 15.79 23.75
C ILE A 415 -31.56 16.12 25.23
N LEU A 416 -30.39 16.65 25.60
CA LEU A 416 -30.09 17.04 26.98
C LEU A 416 -31.01 18.17 27.48
N LEU A 417 -31.32 19.15 26.64
CA LEU A 417 -32.34 20.16 26.96
C LEU A 417 -33.71 19.52 27.16
N GLY A 418 -34.11 18.57 26.31
CA GLY A 418 -35.37 17.84 26.49
C GLY A 418 -35.43 17.02 27.79
N TYR A 419 -34.33 16.39 28.21
CA TYR A 419 -34.25 15.72 29.52
C TYR A 419 -34.36 16.73 30.68
N ASN A 420 -33.68 17.87 30.59
CA ASN A 420 -33.74 18.96 31.57
C ASN A 420 -35.16 19.58 31.67
N GLU A 421 -35.87 19.73 30.55
CA GLU A 421 -37.27 20.18 30.51
C GLU A 421 -38.25 19.21 31.19
N ARG A 422 -37.87 17.94 31.39
CA ARG A 422 -38.69 16.90 32.04
C ARG A 422 -38.21 16.51 33.45
N ASP A 423 -37.15 17.15 33.97
CA ASP A 423 -36.46 16.76 35.22
C ASP A 423 -36.03 15.27 35.25
N GLU A 424 -35.66 14.74 34.08
CA GLU A 424 -35.29 13.34 33.88
C GLU A 424 -33.76 13.14 33.87
N LYS A 425 -33.29 12.04 34.47
CA LYS A 425 -31.87 11.66 34.41
C LYS A 425 -31.51 11.08 33.04
N ALA A 426 -30.58 11.74 32.34
CA ALA A 426 -29.98 11.21 31.11
C ALA A 426 -28.77 10.31 31.41
N THR A 427 -28.58 9.25 30.62
CA THR A 427 -27.35 8.42 30.60
C THR A 427 -26.74 8.40 29.19
N ILE A 428 -25.47 8.01 29.07
CA ILE A 428 -24.77 7.99 27.77
C ILE A 428 -25.41 6.96 26.83
N GLU A 429 -25.86 5.82 27.36
CA GLU A 429 -26.52 4.73 26.65
C GLU A 429 -27.90 5.16 26.14
N ALA A 430 -28.65 5.93 26.93
CA ALA A 430 -29.94 6.48 26.52
C ALA A 430 -29.81 7.51 25.39
N ILE A 431 -28.80 8.40 25.47
CA ILE A 431 -28.48 9.38 24.41
C ILE A 431 -28.01 8.65 23.14
N SER A 432 -27.10 7.69 23.29
CA SER A 432 -26.57 6.82 22.23
C SER A 432 -27.70 6.11 21.47
N THR A 433 -28.59 5.44 22.20
CA THR A 433 -29.75 4.71 21.64
C THR A 433 -30.72 5.66 20.92
N SER A 434 -31.04 6.81 21.52
CA SER A 434 -31.99 7.79 20.94
C SER A 434 -31.48 8.44 19.65
N LEU A 435 -30.16 8.65 19.55
CA LEU A 435 -29.51 9.22 18.35
C LEU A 435 -29.06 8.18 17.32
N ALA A 436 -29.08 6.89 17.66
CA ALA A 436 -28.37 5.83 16.95
C ALA A 436 -26.87 6.14 16.74
N MET A 437 -26.24 6.76 17.73
CA MET A 437 -24.80 7.06 17.78
C MET A 437 -24.08 6.07 18.70
N THR A 438 -22.81 5.73 18.43
CA THR A 438 -22.01 4.97 19.40
C THR A 438 -21.81 5.74 20.69
N THR A 439 -21.65 5.03 21.81
CA THR A 439 -21.37 5.61 23.13
C THR A 439 -20.08 6.45 23.12
N GLN A 440 -19.04 5.99 22.42
CA GLN A 440 -17.78 6.72 22.22
C GLN A 440 -17.96 8.07 21.52
N ASP A 441 -18.75 8.15 20.44
CA ASP A 441 -18.98 9.41 19.72
C ASP A 441 -19.80 10.39 20.57
N VAL A 442 -20.71 9.89 21.42
CA VAL A 442 -21.43 10.70 22.42
C VAL A 442 -20.47 11.21 23.50
N GLU A 443 -19.67 10.33 24.10
CA GLU A 443 -18.70 10.67 25.16
C GLU A 443 -17.66 11.70 24.69
N HIS A 444 -16.98 11.44 23.57
CA HIS A 444 -16.01 12.38 22.99
C HIS A 444 -16.64 13.74 22.66
N THR A 445 -17.92 13.78 22.28
CA THR A 445 -18.63 15.04 22.03
C THR A 445 -18.93 15.78 23.34
N LEU A 446 -19.38 15.08 24.39
CA LEU A 446 -19.62 15.67 25.72
C LEU A 446 -18.32 16.21 26.35
N GLN A 447 -17.20 15.50 26.19
CA GLN A 447 -15.87 15.94 26.60
C GLN A 447 -15.43 17.19 25.83
N ALA A 448 -15.55 17.19 24.50
CA ALA A 448 -15.20 18.34 23.65
C ALA A 448 -16.06 19.58 23.95
N MET A 449 -17.31 19.40 24.35
CA MET A 449 -18.22 20.48 24.80
C MET A 449 -18.02 20.88 26.28
N LYS A 450 -17.09 20.24 27.01
CA LYS A 450 -16.86 20.41 28.45
C LYS A 450 -18.11 20.21 29.32
N MET A 451 -18.97 19.27 28.93
CA MET A 451 -20.21 18.95 29.62
C MET A 451 -20.08 17.83 30.67
N GLN A 452 -19.01 17.03 30.65
CA GLN A 452 -18.76 16.05 31.69
C GLN A 452 -18.04 16.69 32.89
N VAL A 453 -18.63 16.57 34.08
CA VAL A 453 -18.06 17.03 35.35
C VAL A 453 -18.08 15.88 36.35
N TYR A 454 -16.90 15.49 36.84
CA TYR A 454 -16.78 14.49 37.90
C TYR A 454 -17.01 15.15 39.26
N HIS A 455 -18.01 14.70 40.02
CA HIS A 455 -18.38 15.34 41.29
C HIS A 455 -18.95 14.33 42.30
N LYS A 456 -18.21 14.12 43.40
CA LYS A 456 -18.52 13.17 44.49
C LYS A 456 -18.71 11.74 43.99
N SER A 457 -17.69 11.24 43.27
CA SER A 457 -17.61 9.87 42.75
C SER A 457 -18.72 9.48 41.76
N ASP A 458 -19.26 10.46 41.04
CA ASP A 458 -20.33 10.32 40.05
C ASP A 458 -20.03 11.23 38.83
N HIS A 459 -20.36 10.75 37.64
CA HIS A 459 -20.13 11.45 36.37
C HIS A 459 -21.37 12.23 35.97
N LYS A 460 -21.34 13.56 36.14
CA LYS A 460 -22.51 14.42 35.87
C LYS A 460 -22.38 15.12 34.54
N ILE A 461 -23.47 15.11 33.77
CA ILE A 461 -23.61 15.95 32.59
C ILE A 461 -24.15 17.31 33.05
N VAL A 462 -23.36 18.36 32.85
CA VAL A 462 -23.69 19.76 33.16
C VAL A 462 -23.75 20.53 31.85
N ILE A 463 -24.81 21.32 31.63
CA ILE A 463 -24.99 22.14 30.43
C ILE A 463 -24.56 23.58 30.74
N PRO A 464 -23.46 24.11 30.16
CA PRO A 464 -23.10 25.52 30.33
C PRO A 464 -24.14 26.46 29.72
N GLU A 465 -24.59 27.47 30.47
CA GLU A 465 -25.62 28.45 30.04
C GLU A 465 -25.29 29.10 28.68
N LYS A 466 -24.02 29.43 28.44
CA LYS A 466 -23.52 29.98 27.16
C LYS A 466 -23.86 29.10 25.96
N LEU A 467 -23.95 27.78 26.13
CA LEU A 467 -24.32 26.85 25.06
C LEU A 467 -25.84 26.75 24.88
N ILE A 468 -26.63 26.99 25.93
CA ILE A 468 -28.09 27.13 25.84
C ILE A 468 -28.43 28.38 25.01
N GLU A 469 -27.87 29.55 25.37
CA GLU A 469 -28.03 30.79 24.60
C GLU A 469 -27.63 30.61 23.13
N GLN A 470 -26.47 29.98 22.88
CA GLN A 470 -26.02 29.72 21.51
C GLN A 470 -26.97 28.78 20.77
N ARG A 471 -27.61 27.81 21.45
CA ARG A 471 -28.59 26.91 20.83
C ARG A 471 -29.87 27.64 20.48
N GLU A 472 -30.38 28.53 21.32
CA GLU A 472 -31.55 29.38 21.02
C GLU A 472 -31.28 30.31 19.84
N LYS A 473 -30.13 31.02 19.87
CA LYS A 473 -29.63 31.87 18.78
C LYS A 473 -29.41 31.09 17.47
N GLN A 474 -29.27 29.76 17.53
CA GLN A 474 -29.24 28.86 16.38
C GLN A 474 -30.62 28.32 15.97
N LYS A 475 -31.54 28.04 16.91
CA LYS A 475 -32.92 27.57 16.62
C LYS A 475 -33.70 28.62 15.82
N LEU A 476 -33.43 29.91 16.04
CA LEU A 476 -33.94 31.04 15.23
C LEU A 476 -33.50 31.01 13.75
N LYS A 477 -32.45 30.26 13.37
CA LYS A 477 -31.97 30.18 11.98
C LYS A 477 -32.67 29.02 11.27
N ARG A 478 -33.46 29.32 10.24
CA ARG A 478 -34.25 28.34 9.43
C ARG A 478 -33.35 27.35 8.68
N LYS A 479 -32.93 26.28 9.36
CA LYS A 479 -32.17 25.13 8.81
C LYS A 479 -33.10 24.21 8.00
N ARG A 480 -32.52 23.44 7.07
CA ARG A 480 -33.18 22.29 6.44
C ARG A 480 -32.98 21.05 7.31
N VAL A 481 -34.02 20.25 7.45
CA VAL A 481 -34.07 19.03 8.26
C VAL A 481 -34.86 17.99 7.45
N LEU A 482 -34.43 16.73 7.47
CA LEU A 482 -35.17 15.63 6.85
C LEU A 482 -36.39 15.26 7.69
N ASP A 483 -37.44 14.78 7.04
CA ASP A 483 -38.68 14.29 7.66
C ASP A 483 -38.64 12.74 7.71
N PRO A 484 -38.38 12.10 8.87
CA PRO A 484 -38.20 10.65 8.93
C PRO A 484 -39.40 9.85 8.43
N GLN A 485 -40.61 10.41 8.47
CA GLN A 485 -41.83 9.73 7.99
C GLN A 485 -41.86 9.54 6.47
N LYS A 486 -41.00 10.26 5.72
CA LYS A 486 -40.87 10.14 4.26
C LYS A 486 -39.79 9.14 3.81
N ILE A 487 -39.11 8.47 4.74
CA ILE A 487 -38.16 7.40 4.44
C ILE A 487 -38.94 6.11 4.14
N GLN A 488 -39.04 5.75 2.86
CA GLN A 488 -39.69 4.52 2.39
C GLN A 488 -38.63 3.44 2.14
N TRP A 489 -38.02 2.99 3.23
CA TRP A 489 -36.90 2.04 3.22
C TRP A 489 -37.16 0.86 4.16
N LYS A 490 -36.49 -0.25 3.90
CA LYS A 490 -36.43 -1.43 4.78
C LYS A 490 -34.98 -1.92 4.83
N PRO A 491 -34.44 -2.26 6.01
CA PRO A 491 -33.11 -2.83 6.13
C PRO A 491 -32.92 -4.02 5.17
N PRO A 492 -31.89 -4.00 4.30
CA PRO A 492 -31.62 -5.11 3.40
C PRO A 492 -31.11 -6.31 4.19
N VAL A 493 -31.81 -7.44 4.06
CA VAL A 493 -31.42 -8.70 4.72
C VAL A 493 -30.47 -9.46 3.80
N PHE A 494 -29.19 -9.48 4.15
CA PHE A 494 -28.18 -10.30 3.46
C PHE A 494 -28.17 -11.70 4.07
N THR A 495 -28.78 -12.67 3.38
CA THR A 495 -28.65 -14.09 3.73
C THR A 495 -27.48 -14.71 2.97
N ALA A 496 -26.65 -15.49 3.67
CA ALA A 496 -25.45 -16.14 3.12
C ALA A 496 -25.73 -17.29 2.12
N SER A 497 -26.98 -17.46 1.66
CA SER A 497 -27.42 -18.61 0.86
C SER A 497 -28.58 -18.25 -0.08
N SER A 498 -28.27 -17.94 -1.35
CA SER A 498 -29.22 -17.92 -2.48
C SER A 498 -28.51 -17.91 -3.84
N PRO A 499 -28.27 -19.08 -4.47
CA PRO A 499 -27.88 -19.17 -5.87
C PRO A 499 -29.12 -19.10 -6.78
N SER A 500 -29.02 -18.30 -7.84
CA SER A 500 -29.97 -18.17 -8.96
C SER A 500 -31.37 -17.59 -8.66
N CYS A 501 -31.80 -16.69 -9.53
CA CYS A 501 -33.20 -16.54 -9.93
C CYS A 501 -33.20 -16.08 -11.40
N GLN A 502 -33.70 -16.93 -12.30
CA GLN A 502 -33.86 -16.60 -13.71
C GLN A 502 -35.25 -15.97 -13.96
N PRO A 503 -35.46 -15.28 -15.09
CA PRO A 503 -36.61 -14.38 -15.24
C PRO A 503 -37.91 -15.15 -15.55
N GLU A 504 -38.75 -15.37 -14.54
CA GLU A 504 -40.16 -15.69 -14.77
C GLU A 504 -40.97 -14.43 -15.09
N SER A 505 -41.72 -14.51 -16.18
CA SER A 505 -42.80 -13.59 -16.50
C SER A 505 -44.08 -13.98 -15.76
N LEU A 506 -44.90 -13.03 -15.30
CA LEU A 506 -46.32 -12.98 -15.65
C LEU A 506 -47.01 -11.65 -15.24
N HIS A 507 -47.80 -11.11 -16.16
CA HIS A 507 -49.06 -10.37 -15.95
C HIS A 507 -49.10 -9.13 -15.03
N LEU A 508 -49.06 -7.95 -15.65
CA LEU A 508 -49.61 -6.69 -15.13
C LEU A 508 -51.16 -6.72 -15.14
N PRO A 509 -51.85 -6.45 -14.03
CA PRO A 509 -53.25 -6.03 -14.06
C PRO A 509 -53.33 -4.54 -14.42
N LEU A 510 -54.09 -4.22 -15.46
CA LEU A 510 -54.32 -2.84 -15.91
C LEU A 510 -55.07 -2.01 -14.84
N ARG A 511 -54.58 -0.81 -14.53
CA ARG A 511 -55.42 0.30 -14.07
C ARG A 511 -55.34 1.44 -15.07
N ARG A 512 -56.48 1.80 -15.63
CA ARG A 512 -56.64 3.01 -16.45
C ARG A 512 -56.61 4.24 -15.55
N TYR A 513 -56.00 5.30 -16.05
CA TYR A 513 -56.45 6.67 -15.80
C TYR A 513 -56.60 7.34 -17.16
N GLU A 514 -57.71 8.07 -17.33
CA GLU A 514 -58.10 8.67 -18.61
C GLU A 514 -57.38 10.01 -18.81
N VAL A 515 -57.23 10.42 -20.08
CA VAL A 515 -56.57 11.67 -20.46
C VAL A 515 -57.52 12.44 -21.36
N ASP A 516 -58.11 13.50 -20.82
CA ASP A 516 -58.96 14.42 -21.58
C ASP A 516 -58.14 15.27 -22.56
N ILE A 517 -58.77 15.62 -23.68
CA ILE A 517 -58.17 16.36 -24.79
C ILE A 517 -58.99 17.62 -25.05
N LEU A 518 -58.37 18.80 -24.96
CA LEU A 518 -58.84 20.04 -25.61
C LEU A 518 -57.64 20.83 -26.20
N PRO A 519 -57.84 21.71 -27.21
CA PRO A 519 -56.90 21.79 -28.35
C PRO A 519 -56.09 23.11 -28.48
N GLU A 520 -55.14 23.09 -29.43
CA GLU A 520 -54.49 24.29 -30.00
C GLU A 520 -55.50 25.22 -30.73
N PRO A 521 -55.12 26.47 -31.08
CA PRO A 521 -54.60 26.72 -32.45
C PRO A 521 -53.46 27.80 -32.47
N PRO A 522 -53.08 28.46 -33.59
CA PRO A 522 -51.89 28.08 -34.36
C PRO A 522 -50.91 29.26 -34.63
N SER A 523 -49.85 29.13 -35.44
CA SER A 523 -49.91 29.48 -36.88
C SER A 523 -48.56 29.32 -37.62
N THR A 524 -48.67 29.02 -38.93
CA THR A 524 -47.74 29.27 -40.07
C THR A 524 -46.23 29.42 -39.79
N ALA A 525 -45.30 28.55 -40.23
CA ALA A 525 -45.09 27.85 -41.50
C ALA A 525 -44.63 28.71 -42.70
N LEU A 526 -43.39 28.46 -43.16
CA LEU A 526 -42.90 28.53 -44.55
C LEU A 526 -41.53 27.82 -44.64
N GLY A 527 -41.05 27.45 -45.84
CA GLY A 527 -39.86 26.58 -46.00
C GLY A 527 -39.06 26.86 -47.28
N ILE A 528 -38.42 25.82 -47.85
CA ILE A 528 -37.47 25.86 -49.00
C ILE A 528 -36.09 26.44 -48.60
N GLY A 529 -34.92 26.01 -49.10
CA GLY A 529 -34.58 24.82 -49.90
C GLY A 529 -33.41 25.04 -50.90
N ARG A 530 -32.32 24.25 -50.79
CA ARG A 530 -31.16 24.11 -51.73
C ARG A 530 -30.29 25.35 -52.04
N GLY A 531 -28.96 25.22 -52.01
CA GLY A 531 -28.03 26.21 -52.60
C GLY A 531 -26.53 25.85 -52.55
N ARG A 532 -25.73 26.32 -53.52
CA ARG A 532 -24.26 26.17 -53.63
C ARG A 532 -23.61 27.45 -54.19
N ARG A 533 -22.46 27.86 -53.62
CA ARG A 533 -21.27 28.64 -54.13
C ARG A 533 -20.79 29.62 -53.04
N ARG A 534 -19.49 29.81 -52.72
CA ARG A 534 -18.23 30.12 -53.47
C ARG A 534 -18.01 31.62 -53.77
N ILE A 535 -16.73 32.01 -53.86
CA ILE A 535 -16.11 33.37 -53.96
C ILE A 535 -15.69 33.90 -52.57
N GLY A 536 -14.48 34.43 -52.32
CA GLY A 536 -13.24 34.50 -53.15
C GLY A 536 -12.08 35.26 -52.45
N ASP A 537 -10.83 34.96 -52.85
CA ASP A 537 -9.59 35.80 -52.96
C ASP A 537 -9.13 36.71 -51.78
N LEU A 538 -7.92 36.58 -51.17
CA LEU A 538 -6.53 37.01 -51.55
C LEU A 538 -6.28 38.55 -51.49
N PRO A 539 -5.05 39.12 -51.28
CA PRO A 539 -3.68 38.57 -51.06
C PRO A 539 -3.10 38.90 -49.63
N VAL A 540 -1.86 38.63 -49.15
CA VAL A 540 -0.61 37.92 -49.58
C VAL A 540 0.66 38.79 -49.92
N LEU A 541 1.77 38.63 -49.14
CA LEU A 541 3.23 38.96 -49.37
C LEU A 541 3.75 40.45 -49.26
N PRO A 542 5.08 40.77 -49.11
CA PRO A 542 6.19 40.14 -48.34
C PRO A 542 7.24 41.16 -47.67
N PRO A 543 8.62 41.08 -47.67
CA PRO A 543 9.47 41.51 -46.51
C PRO A 543 10.75 42.37 -46.83
N GLU A 544 11.69 42.57 -45.87
CA GLU A 544 13.19 42.67 -46.00
C GLU A 544 13.89 42.89 -44.61
N ALA A 545 15.04 42.24 -44.27
CA ALA A 545 16.48 42.67 -44.31
C ALA A 545 16.90 43.87 -43.40
N GLY A 546 18.08 43.95 -42.74
CA GLY A 546 19.26 43.05 -42.54
C GLY A 546 20.44 43.75 -41.76
N MET A 547 21.60 43.08 -41.58
CA MET A 547 22.92 43.58 -41.03
C MET A 547 23.00 44.02 -39.54
N SER A 548 24.16 44.24 -38.87
CA SER A 548 25.53 43.62 -38.80
C SER A 548 26.41 44.37 -37.74
N LEU A 549 27.62 43.89 -37.42
CA LEU A 549 28.70 44.51 -36.56
C LEU A 549 28.42 44.70 -35.03
N GLN A 550 29.42 44.99 -34.15
CA GLN A 550 30.76 44.38 -33.88
C GLN A 550 31.50 45.03 -32.65
N LEU A 551 32.57 44.37 -32.16
CA LEU A 551 33.77 44.88 -31.44
C LEU A 551 33.75 45.35 -29.93
N PHE A 552 34.65 44.73 -29.13
CA PHE A 552 35.58 45.31 -28.12
C PHE A 552 35.02 45.89 -26.79
N ALA A 553 35.76 46.03 -25.66
CA ALA A 553 37.07 45.54 -25.15
C ALA A 553 37.07 45.68 -23.59
N ALA A 554 37.53 44.73 -22.76
CA ALA A 554 38.89 44.33 -22.35
C ALA A 554 39.67 45.30 -21.41
N ALA A 555 39.75 44.95 -20.11
CA ALA A 555 40.76 45.32 -19.09
C ALA A 555 40.64 44.30 -17.91
N LEU A 556 41.67 43.72 -17.25
CA LEU A 556 42.88 44.25 -16.58
C LEU A 556 42.52 45.10 -15.33
N LEU A 557 42.98 44.83 -14.09
CA LEU A 557 43.96 43.89 -13.47
C LEU A 557 43.32 43.24 -12.21
N GLY A 558 43.91 42.34 -11.40
CA GLY A 558 45.26 41.76 -11.29
C GLY A 558 45.82 41.90 -9.85
N PHE A 559 46.63 40.94 -9.38
CA PHE A 559 47.07 40.73 -7.98
C PHE A 559 45.94 40.31 -7.00
N GLY A 560 46.21 39.55 -5.93
CA GLY A 560 47.45 38.90 -5.51
C GLY A 560 47.18 37.87 -4.40
N ALA A 561 48.00 36.82 -4.29
CA ALA A 561 47.75 35.73 -3.35
C ALA A 561 48.26 36.06 -1.92
N VAL A 562 47.40 35.83 -0.91
CA VAL A 562 47.81 35.72 0.50
C VAL A 562 47.04 34.56 1.13
N THR A 563 47.75 33.54 1.59
CA THR A 563 47.23 32.49 2.47
C THR A 563 47.71 32.71 3.90
N PRO A 564 46.82 32.93 4.87
CA PRO A 564 47.04 32.53 6.26
C PRO A 564 46.41 31.16 6.54
N VAL A 565 46.88 30.49 7.58
CA VAL A 565 46.50 29.12 7.96
C VAL A 565 45.80 29.13 9.33
N LEU A 566 44.78 28.27 9.46
CA LEU A 566 44.02 27.94 10.67
C LEU A 566 43.14 29.04 11.29
N GLY A 567 41.84 28.75 11.31
CA GLY A 567 40.85 29.28 12.23
C GLY A 567 39.74 28.24 12.34
N ARG A 568 39.65 27.56 13.48
CA ARG A 568 38.62 26.57 13.78
C ARG A 568 37.60 27.25 14.69
N ASP A 569 36.36 27.36 14.22
CA ASP A 569 35.23 27.82 15.02
C ASP A 569 33.99 27.01 14.61
N ASP A 570 33.25 26.51 15.60
CA ASP A 570 32.31 25.40 15.43
C ASP A 570 30.87 25.90 15.55
N SER A 571 30.29 26.32 14.41
CA SER A 571 28.87 26.75 14.33
C SER A 571 28.24 26.54 12.94
N GLN A 572 28.41 25.35 12.35
CA GLN A 572 27.57 24.98 11.20
C GLN A 572 26.15 24.63 11.67
N VAL A 573 25.19 25.48 11.28
CA VAL A 573 23.74 25.21 11.42
C VAL A 573 23.41 23.90 10.69
N PRO A 574 22.62 22.97 11.29
CA PRO A 574 22.24 21.74 10.61
C PRO A 574 21.56 22.00 9.26
N LEU A 575 22.03 21.31 8.22
CA LEU A 575 21.34 21.29 6.93
C LEU A 575 19.99 20.55 7.07
N PRO A 576 18.95 20.95 6.31
CA PRO A 576 17.66 20.27 6.36
C PRO A 576 17.79 18.78 5.97
N ASN A 577 16.93 17.96 6.56
CA ASN A 577 17.08 16.51 6.54
C ASN A 577 16.83 15.94 5.13
N TYR A 578 17.86 15.37 4.51
CA TYR A 578 17.79 14.90 3.10
C TYR A 578 16.78 13.76 2.90
N ALA A 579 16.39 13.06 3.96
CA ALA A 579 15.40 11.97 3.93
C ALA A 579 14.06 12.40 3.30
N ASP A 580 13.62 13.65 3.52
CA ASP A 580 12.33 14.18 3.05
C ASP A 580 12.25 14.31 1.51
N PHE A 581 13.38 14.19 0.81
CA PHE A 581 13.47 14.29 -0.65
C PHE A 581 13.72 12.93 -1.35
N CYS A 582 13.83 11.85 -0.58
CA CYS A 582 14.08 10.53 -1.13
C CYS A 582 12.79 9.93 -1.72
N PRO A 583 12.80 9.43 -2.97
CA PRO A 583 11.61 8.85 -3.58
C PRO A 583 11.24 7.54 -2.89
N ASP A 584 9.94 7.29 -2.72
CA ASP A 584 9.43 5.96 -2.38
C ASP A 584 9.98 4.92 -3.38
N TYR A 585 10.70 3.92 -2.86
CA TYR A 585 11.37 2.94 -3.70
C TYR A 585 10.38 1.93 -4.32
N ALA A 586 9.25 1.66 -3.67
CA ALA A 586 8.18 0.85 -4.25
C ALA A 586 7.72 1.48 -5.56
N LEU A 587 7.36 2.77 -5.54
CA LEU A 587 7.05 3.53 -6.76
C LEU A 587 8.26 3.66 -7.71
N TYR A 588 9.46 3.96 -7.22
CA TYR A 588 10.67 4.15 -8.04
C TYR A 588 10.98 2.94 -8.93
N SER A 589 10.92 1.73 -8.36
CA SER A 589 11.19 0.46 -9.05
C SER A 589 10.27 0.20 -10.25
N THR A 590 9.06 0.79 -10.26
CA THR A 590 8.09 0.65 -11.37
C THR A 590 8.45 1.44 -12.64
N TYR A 591 9.49 2.28 -12.60
CA TYR A 591 9.92 3.11 -13.74
C TYR A 591 11.26 2.62 -14.35
N ARG A 592 11.74 3.32 -15.39
CA ARG A 592 13.02 3.02 -16.07
C ARG A 592 13.91 4.26 -16.06
N HIS A 593 14.88 4.31 -15.16
CA HIS A 593 15.75 5.47 -14.98
C HIS A 593 17.01 5.41 -15.85
N ARG A 594 17.61 6.58 -16.07
CA ARG A 594 18.90 6.75 -16.76
C ARG A 594 20.04 6.80 -15.74
N PRO A 595 21.27 6.40 -16.09
CA PRO A 595 21.70 5.90 -17.40
C PRO A 595 21.17 4.50 -17.72
N PHE A 596 20.94 4.23 -19.01
CA PHE A 596 20.73 2.86 -19.48
C PHE A 596 22.08 2.19 -19.71
N SER A 597 22.15 0.87 -19.59
CA SER A 597 23.26 0.08 -20.12
C SER A 597 23.43 0.26 -21.64
N THR A 598 24.62 -0.06 -22.13
CA THR A 598 24.98 -0.03 -23.55
C THR A 598 24.69 -1.34 -24.28
N GLY A 599 24.11 -2.33 -23.60
CA GLY A 599 23.73 -3.63 -24.17
C GLY A 599 22.41 -3.57 -24.95
N PRO A 600 22.05 -4.68 -25.65
CA PRO A 600 20.86 -4.74 -26.51
C PRO A 600 19.51 -4.60 -25.78
N LEU A 601 19.44 -4.85 -24.48
CA LEU A 601 18.22 -4.68 -23.66
C LEU A 601 18.10 -3.26 -23.08
N ALA A 602 19.23 -2.54 -22.96
CA ALA A 602 19.31 -1.18 -22.41
C ALA A 602 18.62 -1.06 -21.04
N LEU A 603 18.95 -1.98 -20.13
CA LEU A 603 18.41 -2.02 -18.78
C LEU A 603 18.64 -0.69 -18.03
N PRO A 604 17.66 -0.21 -17.23
CA PRO A 604 17.75 1.03 -16.47
C PRO A 604 18.70 0.92 -15.27
N TYR A 605 19.20 2.06 -14.82
CA TYR A 605 19.72 2.22 -13.46
C TYR A 605 18.55 2.09 -12.47
N GLN A 606 18.77 1.39 -11.34
CA GLN A 606 17.73 1.22 -10.30
C GLN A 606 18.23 1.43 -8.87
N ARG A 607 19.51 1.72 -8.64
CA ARG A 607 19.97 2.09 -7.29
C ARG A 607 19.40 3.48 -6.91
N PRO A 608 19.07 3.75 -5.64
CA PRO A 608 18.81 5.11 -5.18
C PRO A 608 19.99 6.06 -5.40
N ASN A 609 19.74 7.37 -5.30
CA ASN A 609 20.80 8.34 -5.04
C ASN A 609 21.58 7.90 -3.77
N PRO A 610 22.92 7.97 -3.73
CA PRO A 610 23.70 7.62 -2.53
C PRO A 610 23.15 8.16 -1.21
N GLN A 611 22.65 9.40 -1.16
CA GLN A 611 22.07 10.01 0.06
C GLN A 611 20.76 9.36 0.53
N CYS A 612 20.11 8.57 -0.33
CA CYS A 612 18.86 7.87 -0.06
C CYS A 612 19.03 6.36 0.14
N ARG A 613 20.28 5.88 0.22
CA ARG A 613 20.57 4.46 0.48
C ARG A 613 20.45 4.18 1.98
N THR A 614 19.69 3.16 2.34
CA THR A 614 19.40 2.84 3.75
C THR A 614 20.63 2.40 4.56
N PHE A 615 21.64 1.84 3.90
CA PHE A 615 22.92 1.41 4.47
C PHE A 615 24.03 1.62 3.43
N GLN A 616 25.25 1.91 3.88
CA GLN A 616 26.40 2.18 3.01
C GLN A 616 27.63 1.41 3.48
N SER A 617 28.43 0.94 2.52
CA SER A 617 29.70 0.23 2.74
C SER A 617 30.61 0.45 1.52
N ASP A 618 31.86 0.83 1.76
CA ASP A 618 32.88 0.97 0.71
C ASP A 618 33.25 -0.41 0.11
N GLU A 619 33.18 -1.48 0.90
CA GLU A 619 33.43 -2.85 0.44
C GLU A 619 32.32 -3.36 -0.50
N ILE A 620 31.06 -2.95 -0.30
CA ILE A 620 29.98 -3.23 -1.26
C ILE A 620 30.23 -2.51 -2.59
N GLU A 621 30.62 -1.23 -2.56
CA GLU A 621 30.97 -0.50 -3.78
C GLU A 621 32.23 -1.07 -4.46
N ARG A 622 33.20 -1.57 -3.69
CA ARG A 622 34.38 -2.29 -4.20
C ARG A 622 33.98 -3.54 -4.99
N VAL A 623 33.16 -4.43 -4.40
CA VAL A 623 32.68 -5.65 -5.08
C VAL A 623 31.88 -5.31 -6.33
N ILE A 624 30.97 -4.33 -6.26
CA ILE A 624 30.21 -3.88 -7.44
C ILE A 624 31.16 -3.46 -8.55
N LYS A 625 32.14 -2.61 -8.24
CA LYS A 625 33.10 -2.13 -9.24
C LYS A 625 33.95 -3.26 -9.82
N GLU A 626 34.55 -4.09 -8.97
CA GLU A 626 35.43 -5.19 -9.40
C GLU A 626 34.71 -6.23 -10.27
N VAL A 627 33.46 -6.58 -9.92
CA VAL A 627 32.66 -7.54 -10.70
C VAL A 627 32.16 -6.89 -11.99
N THR A 628 31.63 -5.66 -11.96
CA THR A 628 31.07 -5.01 -13.15
C THR A 628 32.12 -4.59 -14.17
N ASP A 629 33.32 -4.15 -13.76
CA ASP A 629 34.47 -3.90 -14.65
C ASP A 629 34.93 -5.17 -15.39
N ARG A 630 34.61 -6.36 -14.87
CA ARG A 630 34.99 -7.66 -15.44
C ARG A 630 33.89 -8.31 -16.29
N ILE A 631 32.62 -8.00 -16.06
CA ILE A 631 31.49 -8.59 -16.82
C ILE A 631 31.51 -8.09 -18.27
N LYS A 632 31.45 -9.01 -19.23
CA LYS A 632 31.51 -8.65 -20.68
C LYS A 632 30.17 -8.25 -21.30
N ASP A 633 29.05 -8.57 -20.67
CA ASP A 633 27.72 -8.17 -21.12
C ASP A 633 27.25 -6.93 -20.34
N PRO A 634 27.09 -5.74 -20.97
CA PRO A 634 26.72 -4.51 -20.25
C PRO A 634 25.32 -4.54 -19.64
N ASP A 635 24.41 -5.39 -20.12
CA ASP A 635 23.09 -5.57 -19.49
C ASP A 635 23.22 -6.46 -18.25
N LEU A 636 24.02 -7.52 -18.29
CA LEU A 636 24.30 -8.36 -17.12
C LEU A 636 25.05 -7.58 -16.02
N ALA A 637 26.02 -6.73 -16.41
CA ALA A 637 26.72 -5.85 -15.49
C ALA A 637 25.76 -4.86 -14.82
N ARG A 638 24.88 -4.22 -15.60
CA ARG A 638 23.83 -3.30 -15.09
C ARG A 638 22.85 -3.99 -14.16
N LEU A 639 22.46 -5.23 -14.45
CA LEU A 639 21.60 -6.01 -13.56
C LEU A 639 22.31 -6.29 -12.23
N PHE A 640 23.55 -6.81 -12.25
CA PHE A 640 24.33 -7.05 -11.03
C PHE A 640 24.56 -5.77 -10.21
N GLU A 641 24.90 -4.65 -10.86
CA GLU A 641 25.07 -3.34 -10.23
C GLU A 641 23.81 -2.88 -9.49
N ASN A 642 22.62 -3.15 -10.04
CA ASN A 642 21.35 -2.83 -9.40
C ASN A 642 20.96 -3.83 -8.29
N THR A 643 21.22 -5.13 -8.49
CA THR A 643 20.69 -6.19 -7.61
C THR A 643 21.57 -6.51 -6.41
N PHE A 644 22.90 -6.55 -6.56
CA PHE A 644 23.81 -6.89 -5.45
C PHE A 644 23.65 -5.98 -4.23
N PRO A 645 23.57 -4.65 -4.35
CA PRO A 645 23.32 -3.77 -3.21
C PRO A 645 21.83 -3.59 -2.87
N SER A 646 20.90 -4.29 -3.52
CA SER A 646 19.46 -3.98 -3.42
C SER A 646 18.93 -3.98 -1.97
N THR A 647 19.41 -4.89 -1.13
CA THR A 647 19.06 -4.92 0.31
C THR A 647 19.61 -3.68 1.02
N THR A 648 20.92 -3.45 0.99
CA THR A 648 21.56 -2.33 1.70
C THR A 648 21.11 -0.96 1.19
N ASP A 649 20.87 -0.83 -0.11
CA ASP A 649 20.39 0.41 -0.71
C ASP A 649 18.93 0.74 -0.29
N THR A 650 18.08 -0.23 0.05
CA THR A 650 16.61 0.02 0.13
C THR A 650 15.85 -0.56 1.33
N THR A 651 16.26 -1.70 1.89
CA THR A 651 15.45 -2.48 2.86
C THR A 651 15.96 -2.51 4.30
N VAL A 652 17.16 -1.98 4.58
CA VAL A 652 17.70 -1.86 5.96
C VAL A 652 16.96 -0.72 6.67
N LYS A 653 15.72 -0.94 7.13
CA LYS A 653 14.86 0.14 7.64
C LYS A 653 15.25 0.62 9.03
N PHE A 654 15.93 -0.20 9.81
CA PHE A 654 16.56 0.20 11.06
C PHE A 654 17.83 -0.61 11.30
N HIS A 655 18.86 0.04 11.82
CA HIS A 655 20.07 -0.62 12.32
C HIS A 655 20.66 0.22 13.47
N THR A 656 21.18 -0.46 14.50
CA THR A 656 21.89 0.14 15.63
C THR A 656 23.02 -0.79 16.08
N ASN A 657 24.07 -0.22 16.68
CA ASN A 657 25.15 -0.95 17.36
C ASN A 657 24.82 -1.29 18.83
N GLY A 658 23.71 -0.78 19.37
CA GLY A 658 23.33 -0.94 20.79
C GLY A 658 23.86 0.15 21.74
N GLU A 659 24.37 1.27 21.21
CA GLU A 659 24.94 2.38 22.01
C GLU A 659 23.90 3.29 22.68
N LYS A 660 22.62 3.19 22.32
CA LYS A 660 21.51 3.86 23.00
C LYS A 660 21.02 3.00 24.17
N GLU A 661 20.76 3.60 25.33
CA GLU A 661 20.04 2.93 26.42
C GLU A 661 18.58 2.65 26.01
N THR A 662 18.31 1.48 25.43
CA THR A 662 16.97 1.05 24.99
C THR A 662 16.13 0.53 26.16
N ALA A 663 15.89 1.40 27.15
CA ALA A 663 15.07 1.13 28.33
C ALA A 663 13.57 1.09 27.97
N PHE A 664 13.14 0.00 27.32
CA PHE A 664 11.75 -0.19 26.88
C PHE A 664 10.81 -0.54 28.04
N VAL A 665 10.22 0.49 28.63
CA VAL A 665 9.19 0.35 29.65
C VAL A 665 7.90 -0.18 29.02
N ARG A 666 7.57 -1.45 29.27
CA ARG A 666 6.23 -1.99 28.97
C ARG A 666 5.19 -1.36 29.89
N LEU A 667 4.08 -0.92 29.31
CA LEU A 667 2.94 -0.30 30.01
C LEU A 667 2.22 -1.23 31.00
N ASP A 668 2.52 -2.53 31.02
CA ASP A 668 1.95 -3.52 31.93
C ASP A 668 2.68 -3.63 33.29
N GLY A 669 3.78 -2.89 33.47
CA GLY A 669 4.57 -2.88 34.70
C GLY A 669 5.31 -4.19 34.99
N ARG A 670 5.37 -5.13 34.05
CA ARG A 670 6.20 -6.34 34.19
C ARG A 670 7.66 -5.98 33.95
N ARG A 671 8.57 -6.60 34.70
CA ARG A 671 10.01 -6.43 34.46
C ARG A 671 10.35 -6.86 33.03
N GLN A 672 11.24 -6.09 32.40
CA GLN A 672 11.90 -6.47 31.16
C GLN A 672 12.58 -7.84 31.32
N ASP A 673 12.54 -8.64 30.27
CA ASP A 673 13.23 -9.92 30.21
C ASP A 673 14.73 -9.65 30.03
N ASP A 674 15.57 -10.04 31.01
CA ASP A 674 16.97 -9.62 31.13
C ASP A 674 17.76 -9.93 29.84
N GLY A 675 18.31 -8.90 29.20
CA GLY A 675 19.05 -9.01 27.94
C GLY A 675 18.23 -8.75 26.67
N ALA A 676 16.91 -8.56 26.75
CA ALA A 676 16.07 -8.39 25.57
C ALA A 676 16.36 -7.09 24.82
N TRP A 677 16.58 -7.19 23.50
CA TRP A 677 16.94 -6.09 22.58
C TRP A 677 18.30 -5.41 22.82
N GLU A 678 19.18 -5.97 23.66
CA GLU A 678 20.53 -5.45 23.87
C GLU A 678 21.45 -5.64 22.64
N GLY A 679 22.51 -4.82 22.56
CA GLY A 679 23.56 -4.93 21.54
C GLY A 679 23.13 -4.47 20.13
N PRO A 680 23.86 -4.89 19.08
CA PRO A 680 23.48 -4.60 17.70
C PRO A 680 22.12 -5.21 17.36
N GLN A 681 21.32 -4.49 16.59
CA GLN A 681 19.97 -4.90 16.14
C GLN A 681 19.72 -4.35 14.72
N SER A 682 19.04 -5.10 13.87
CA SER A 682 18.84 -4.76 12.45
C SER A 682 17.48 -5.27 11.95
N PHE A 683 16.67 -4.38 11.36
CA PHE A 683 15.36 -4.71 10.79
C PHE A 683 15.41 -4.59 9.26
N ILE A 684 15.11 -5.70 8.58
CA ILE A 684 15.31 -5.89 7.15
C ILE A 684 13.98 -6.28 6.50
N ILE A 685 13.34 -5.33 5.82
CA ILE A 685 12.04 -5.57 5.17
C ILE A 685 12.18 -6.34 3.85
N THR A 686 11.14 -7.05 3.41
CA THR A 686 11.20 -7.85 2.15
C THR A 686 11.32 -7.00 0.88
N GLY A 687 10.82 -5.76 0.94
CA GLY A 687 10.81 -4.80 -0.15
C GLY A 687 9.60 -3.88 -0.06
N ASP A 688 8.62 -4.09 -0.95
CA ASP A 688 7.35 -3.37 -1.03
C ASP A 688 6.38 -3.58 0.16
N ILE A 689 6.74 -4.43 1.13
CA ILE A 689 6.01 -4.67 2.40
C ILE A 689 6.90 -4.24 3.57
N ILE A 690 6.40 -3.40 4.48
CA ILE A 690 7.14 -2.93 5.67
C ILE A 690 6.96 -3.91 6.84
N ALA A 691 7.49 -5.11 6.66
CA ALA A 691 7.60 -6.18 7.66
C ALA A 691 8.80 -7.09 7.29
N GLU A 692 9.36 -7.78 8.29
CA GLU A 692 10.49 -8.70 8.11
C GLU A 692 10.03 -10.16 8.15
N TRP A 693 10.32 -10.92 7.09
CA TRP A 693 10.24 -12.39 7.09
C TRP A 693 11.60 -12.96 7.45
N LEU A 694 11.64 -13.96 8.33
CA LEU A 694 12.90 -14.62 8.73
C LEU A 694 13.61 -15.28 7.53
N ARG A 695 12.83 -15.79 6.57
CA ARG A 695 13.29 -16.29 5.26
C ARG A 695 13.95 -15.20 4.42
N ASP A 696 13.22 -14.13 4.16
CA ASP A 696 13.63 -13.08 3.22
C ASP A 696 14.86 -12.34 3.74
N SER A 697 14.86 -11.86 5.00
CA SER A 697 16.00 -11.10 5.54
C SER A 697 17.30 -11.91 5.56
N THR A 698 17.21 -13.21 5.86
CA THR A 698 18.33 -14.14 5.79
C THR A 698 18.91 -14.22 4.37
N ASN A 699 18.07 -14.44 3.36
CA ASN A 699 18.53 -14.55 1.97
C ASN A 699 18.93 -13.19 1.35
N GLN A 700 18.35 -12.10 1.82
CA GLN A 700 18.70 -10.72 1.47
C GLN A 700 20.09 -10.31 1.97
N LEU A 701 20.53 -10.85 3.11
CA LEU A 701 21.86 -10.60 3.69
C LEU A 701 22.93 -11.59 3.21
N ARG A 702 22.53 -12.75 2.67
CA ARG A 702 23.44 -13.81 2.18
C ARG A 702 24.54 -13.33 1.21
N PRO A 703 24.32 -12.37 0.28
CA PRO A 703 25.39 -11.83 -0.57
C PRO A 703 26.56 -11.16 0.18
N TYR A 704 26.34 -10.69 1.41
CA TYR A 704 27.30 -9.86 2.15
C TYR A 704 28.07 -10.62 3.24
N GLN A 705 27.74 -11.89 3.51
CA GLN A 705 28.36 -12.69 4.57
C GLN A 705 29.90 -12.75 4.44
N ALA A 706 30.42 -12.87 3.22
CA ALA A 706 31.85 -12.85 2.95
C ALA A 706 32.53 -11.49 3.23
N LEU A 707 31.77 -10.38 3.22
CA LEU A 707 32.27 -9.04 3.50
C LEU A 707 32.32 -8.72 5.00
N ALA A 708 31.50 -9.37 5.83
CA ALA A 708 31.45 -9.15 7.27
C ALA A 708 32.82 -9.32 7.97
N LYS A 709 33.72 -10.13 7.41
CA LYS A 709 35.09 -10.30 7.94
C LYS A 709 36.04 -9.12 7.65
N LYS A 710 35.68 -8.25 6.69
CA LYS A 710 36.50 -7.12 6.21
C LYS A 710 35.90 -5.78 6.60
N ASP A 711 34.57 -5.69 6.65
CA ASP A 711 33.81 -4.48 6.95
C ASP A 711 33.08 -4.62 8.32
N PRO A 712 33.51 -3.88 9.36
CA PRO A 712 32.87 -3.88 10.67
C PRO A 712 31.41 -3.40 10.66
N ALA A 713 30.99 -2.56 9.71
CA ALA A 713 29.60 -2.14 9.59
C ALA A 713 28.73 -3.30 9.08
N ILE A 714 29.21 -4.07 8.09
CA ILE A 714 28.50 -5.28 7.63
C ILE A 714 28.49 -6.36 8.72
N PHE A 715 29.58 -6.48 9.49
CA PHE A 715 29.62 -7.34 10.67
C PHE A 715 28.52 -6.98 11.67
N SER A 716 28.40 -5.70 12.04
CA SER A 716 27.35 -5.21 12.95
C SER A 716 25.95 -5.39 12.37
N LEU A 717 25.76 -5.13 11.06
CA LEU A 717 24.48 -5.30 10.37
C LEU A 717 23.96 -6.73 10.45
N ILE A 718 24.81 -7.72 10.15
CA ILE A 718 24.41 -9.14 10.15
C ILE A 718 24.30 -9.69 11.58
N LEU A 719 25.21 -9.32 12.49
CA LEU A 719 25.09 -9.64 13.92
C LEU A 719 23.78 -9.10 14.50
N GLY A 720 23.42 -7.87 14.14
CA GLY A 720 22.16 -7.24 14.54
C GLY A 720 20.93 -7.93 13.98
N ALA A 721 20.98 -8.45 12.75
CA ALA A 721 19.89 -9.24 12.18
C ALA A 721 19.72 -10.58 12.94
N ILE A 722 20.81 -11.26 13.30
CA ILE A 722 20.75 -12.50 14.10
C ILE A 722 20.13 -12.22 15.49
N ASN A 723 20.50 -11.10 16.13
CA ASN A 723 19.91 -10.70 17.40
C ASN A 723 18.41 -10.34 17.27
N THR A 724 18.03 -9.58 16.24
CA THR A 724 16.64 -9.18 15.99
C THR A 724 15.75 -10.40 15.68
N GLN A 725 16.21 -11.31 14.81
CA GLN A 725 15.53 -12.58 14.58
C GLN A 725 15.45 -13.46 15.83
N SER A 726 16.43 -13.41 16.74
CA SER A 726 16.37 -14.13 18.02
C SER A 726 15.20 -13.64 18.88
N GLU A 727 14.98 -12.33 19.00
CA GLU A 727 13.85 -11.79 19.76
C GLU A 727 12.50 -12.11 19.11
N TYR A 728 12.43 -12.17 17.77
CA TYR A 728 11.23 -12.63 17.06
C TYR A 728 10.91 -14.11 17.33
N VAL A 729 11.91 -15.00 17.25
CA VAL A 729 11.76 -16.42 17.58
C VAL A 729 11.43 -16.65 19.06
N ILE A 730 11.95 -15.85 20.00
CA ILE A 730 11.57 -15.93 21.42
C ILE A 730 10.11 -15.55 21.64
N GLN A 731 9.63 -14.50 20.97
CA GLN A 731 8.29 -13.94 21.21
C GLN A 731 7.18 -14.71 20.49
N SER A 732 7.40 -15.21 19.27
CA SER A 732 6.37 -15.92 18.50
C SER A 732 7.00 -16.88 17.46
N PRO A 733 7.55 -18.04 17.88
CA PRO A 733 8.30 -18.97 17.01
C PRO A 733 7.44 -19.72 15.97
N TYR A 734 6.12 -19.46 15.95
CA TYR A 734 5.18 -20.03 15.00
C TYR A 734 4.85 -19.09 13.83
N CYS A 735 5.41 -17.88 13.81
CA CYS A 735 5.08 -16.86 12.83
C CYS A 735 6.20 -16.66 11.79
N ASN A 736 5.82 -16.37 10.55
CA ASN A 736 6.72 -16.11 9.42
C ASN A 736 7.20 -14.65 9.39
N ALA A 737 6.32 -13.69 9.69
CA ALA A 737 6.53 -12.27 9.44
C ALA A 737 6.34 -11.38 10.68
N PHE A 738 7.22 -10.40 10.86
CA PHE A 738 7.32 -9.59 12.06
C PHE A 738 7.26 -8.08 11.79
N GLN A 739 6.70 -7.35 12.75
CA GLN A 739 6.63 -5.89 12.79
C GLN A 739 8.00 -5.27 13.08
N PRO A 740 8.21 -3.97 12.81
CA PRO A 740 9.42 -3.28 13.22
C PRO A 740 9.73 -3.49 14.71
N PRO A 741 11.01 -3.70 15.10
CA PRO A 741 11.36 -3.95 16.49
C PRO A 741 11.06 -2.69 17.30
N PRO A 742 10.56 -2.76 18.55
CA PRO A 742 10.09 -1.57 19.28
C PRO A 742 11.12 -0.44 19.38
N ILE A 743 12.39 -0.81 19.53
CA ILE A 743 13.58 0.06 19.55
C ILE A 743 13.83 0.89 18.27
N SER A 744 13.08 0.63 17.19
CA SER A 744 13.21 1.36 15.93
C SER A 744 12.38 2.64 15.84
N GLU A 745 11.41 2.83 16.75
CA GLU A 745 10.43 3.92 16.73
C GLU A 745 9.58 3.98 15.43
N LEU A 746 9.65 2.94 14.57
CA LEU A 746 8.86 2.81 13.35
C LEU A 746 7.43 2.36 13.67
N SER A 747 6.47 2.86 12.88
CA SER A 747 5.06 2.45 12.95
C SER A 747 4.86 1.00 12.48
N VAL A 748 4.10 0.22 13.25
CA VAL A 748 3.57 -1.10 12.83
C VAL A 748 2.71 -0.99 11.57
N SER A 749 2.71 -2.03 10.74
CA SER A 749 1.92 -2.13 9.50
C SER A 749 0.72 -3.06 9.70
N ALA A 750 -0.47 -2.66 9.23
CA ALA A 750 -1.63 -3.55 9.17
C ALA A 750 -1.50 -4.51 7.97
N ASN A 751 -1.70 -5.81 8.20
CA ASN A 751 -1.69 -6.84 7.16
C ASN A 751 -3.00 -6.93 6.36
N GLY A 752 -4.11 -6.42 6.94
CA GLY A 752 -5.46 -6.49 6.35
C GLY A 752 -6.08 -7.88 6.33
N GLN A 753 -5.68 -8.79 7.24
CA GLN A 753 -6.15 -10.18 7.30
C GLN A 753 -6.72 -10.54 8.68
N ASP A 754 -7.92 -11.12 8.69
CA ASP A 754 -8.56 -11.67 9.90
C ASP A 754 -8.12 -13.12 10.13
N ASP A 755 -7.00 -13.28 10.85
CA ASP A 755 -6.40 -14.57 11.19
C ASP A 755 -6.79 -15.06 12.59
N LEU A 756 -7.42 -16.23 12.67
CA LEU A 756 -7.63 -16.95 13.91
C LEU A 756 -6.47 -17.94 14.13
N VAL A 757 -5.54 -17.59 15.02
CA VAL A 757 -4.32 -18.37 15.29
C VAL A 757 -4.25 -18.82 16.74
N HIS A 758 -3.78 -20.04 16.96
CA HIS A 758 -3.35 -20.57 18.25
C HIS A 758 -1.92 -21.14 18.11
N PRO A 759 -0.99 -20.88 19.05
CA PRO A 759 -1.11 -19.92 20.15
C PRO A 759 -1.38 -18.49 19.64
N ALA A 760 -2.09 -17.70 20.45
CA ALA A 760 -2.36 -16.31 20.08
C ALA A 760 -1.05 -15.50 20.08
N TYR A 761 -0.84 -14.69 19.05
CA TYR A 761 0.32 -13.80 18.90
C TYR A 761 -0.05 -12.35 19.27
N GLU A 762 0.97 -11.51 19.42
CA GLU A 762 0.83 -10.08 19.69
C GLU A 762 0.92 -9.28 18.36
N PRO A 763 -0.17 -8.64 17.87
CA PRO A 763 -0.17 -7.95 16.58
C PRO A 763 0.77 -6.74 16.48
N SER A 764 1.22 -6.18 17.60
CA SER A 764 2.28 -5.16 17.61
C SER A 764 3.70 -5.70 17.43
N VAL A 765 3.89 -7.03 17.47
CA VAL A 765 5.16 -7.73 17.23
C VAL A 765 5.14 -8.55 15.95
N VAL A 766 3.99 -9.13 15.57
CA VAL A 766 3.83 -10.03 14.43
C VAL A 766 3.00 -9.38 13.33
N PHE A 767 3.46 -9.50 12.07
CA PHE A 767 2.75 -9.04 10.88
C PHE A 767 1.88 -10.15 10.26
N GLU A 768 2.40 -11.37 10.19
CA GLU A 768 1.66 -12.57 9.77
C GLU A 768 2.16 -13.77 10.57
N CYS A 769 1.27 -14.71 10.92
CA CYS A 769 1.60 -15.88 11.70
C CYS A 769 1.31 -17.21 10.99
N LYS A 770 1.76 -17.35 9.74
CA LYS A 770 1.80 -18.63 9.05
C LYS A 770 3.00 -19.44 9.54
N TYR A 771 2.78 -20.67 10.01
CA TYR A 771 3.86 -21.51 10.50
C TYR A 771 4.58 -22.25 9.38
N GLU A 772 5.85 -21.88 9.22
CA GLU A 772 6.77 -22.40 8.22
C GLU A 772 8.01 -22.96 8.92
N LEU A 773 8.31 -24.24 8.69
CA LEU A 773 9.51 -24.88 9.24
C LEU A 773 10.78 -24.24 8.67
N ASP A 774 10.74 -23.68 7.45
CA ASP A 774 11.87 -22.98 6.85
C ASP A 774 12.13 -21.60 7.45
N SER A 775 11.14 -20.89 7.99
CA SER A 775 11.40 -19.60 8.68
C SER A 775 12.29 -19.80 9.91
N LEU A 776 12.10 -20.91 10.65
CA LEU A 776 13.02 -21.32 11.72
C LEU A 776 14.36 -21.88 11.20
N ALA A 777 14.38 -22.52 10.02
CA ALA A 777 15.63 -23.00 9.42
C ALA A 777 16.51 -21.84 8.92
N HIS A 778 15.91 -20.77 8.39
CA HIS A 778 16.60 -19.55 7.95
C HIS A 778 17.23 -18.79 9.12
N PHE A 779 16.54 -18.68 10.27
CA PHE A 779 17.13 -18.15 11.50
C PHE A 779 18.45 -18.87 11.88
N MET A 780 18.46 -20.21 11.80
CA MET A 780 19.68 -20.99 12.04
C MET A 780 20.73 -20.76 10.93
N ALA A 781 20.30 -20.71 9.66
CA ALA A 781 21.17 -20.48 8.51
C ALA A 781 21.89 -19.12 8.56
N LEU A 782 21.24 -18.05 9.03
CA LEU A 782 21.85 -16.72 9.13
C LEU A 782 23.08 -16.72 10.06
N GLY A 783 22.94 -17.33 11.25
CA GLY A 783 24.05 -17.51 12.20
C GLY A 783 25.12 -18.48 11.72
N ASN A 784 24.72 -19.58 11.06
CA ASN A 784 25.67 -20.55 10.51
C ASN A 784 26.51 -19.96 9.36
N ASP A 785 25.89 -19.24 8.42
CA ASP A 785 26.59 -18.55 7.34
C ASP A 785 27.52 -17.45 7.88
N PHE A 786 27.10 -16.73 8.93
CA PHE A 786 27.94 -15.72 9.59
C PHE A 786 29.16 -16.36 10.26
N TYR A 787 28.99 -17.47 10.97
CA TYR A 787 30.10 -18.23 11.55
C TYR A 787 31.06 -18.77 10.47
N ASP A 788 30.54 -19.40 9.42
CA ASP A 788 31.37 -20.03 8.38
C ASP A 788 32.23 -19.01 7.60
N HIS A 789 31.77 -17.75 7.46
CA HIS A 789 32.56 -16.68 6.82
C HIS A 789 33.47 -15.91 7.79
N THR A 790 33.00 -15.57 9.00
CA THR A 790 33.77 -14.73 9.94
C THR A 790 34.68 -15.55 10.85
N GLY A 791 34.18 -16.67 11.38
CA GLY A 791 34.70 -17.41 12.54
C GLY A 791 34.19 -16.90 13.90
N SER A 792 33.33 -15.88 13.94
CA SER A 792 32.79 -15.29 15.17
C SER A 792 31.64 -16.11 15.76
N THR A 793 31.65 -16.25 17.09
CA THR A 793 30.54 -16.78 17.89
C THR A 793 29.85 -15.70 18.73
N ASP A 794 30.01 -14.41 18.39
CA ASP A 794 29.53 -13.29 19.23
C ASP A 794 28.00 -13.25 19.33
N PHE A 795 27.30 -13.78 18.33
CA PHE A 795 25.85 -13.99 18.37
C PHE A 795 25.40 -15.12 19.31
N VAL A 796 26.30 -15.98 19.81
CA VAL A 796 25.98 -17.11 20.72
C VAL A 796 25.81 -16.62 22.17
N ASN A 797 24.98 -15.58 22.31
CA ASN A 797 24.63 -14.89 23.55
C ASN A 797 23.43 -15.57 24.25
N LYS A 798 22.97 -14.99 25.38
CA LYS A 798 21.85 -15.56 26.16
C LYS A 798 20.54 -15.61 25.36
N ARG A 799 20.24 -14.58 24.55
CA ARG A 799 19.00 -14.46 23.79
C ARG A 799 18.98 -15.48 22.65
N TRP A 800 20.04 -15.57 21.86
CA TRP A 800 20.14 -16.59 20.81
C TRP A 800 20.05 -18.02 21.35
N LEU A 801 20.67 -18.30 22.50
CA LEU A 801 20.55 -19.63 23.15
C LEU A 801 19.12 -19.92 23.66
N LEU A 802 18.36 -18.90 24.08
CA LEU A 802 16.94 -19.03 24.42
C LEU A 802 16.09 -19.26 23.16
N ALA A 803 16.33 -18.51 22.08
CA ALA A 803 15.68 -18.70 20.78
C ALA A 803 15.88 -20.12 20.23
N VAL A 804 17.09 -20.68 20.37
CA VAL A 804 17.39 -22.08 19.99
C VAL A 804 16.63 -23.10 20.84
N ASP A 805 16.45 -22.90 22.15
CA ASP A 805 15.65 -23.84 22.95
C ASP A 805 14.14 -23.71 22.68
N THR A 806 13.65 -22.49 22.42
CA THR A 806 12.29 -22.24 21.93
C THR A 806 12.03 -22.92 20.59
N LEU A 807 12.97 -22.83 19.64
CA LEU A 807 12.94 -23.54 18.35
C LEU A 807 12.89 -25.06 18.56
N LEU A 808 13.73 -25.62 19.44
CA LEU A 808 13.70 -27.05 19.77
C LEU A 808 12.38 -27.46 20.47
N GLY A 809 11.75 -26.54 21.18
CA GLY A 809 10.38 -26.66 21.68
C GLY A 809 9.37 -26.83 20.55
N VAL A 810 9.39 -25.94 19.55
CA VAL A 810 8.51 -26.03 18.36
C VAL A 810 8.78 -27.30 17.56
N LEU A 811 10.04 -27.70 17.32
CA LEU A 811 10.35 -28.95 16.63
C LEU A 811 9.74 -30.15 17.35
N LYS A 812 9.84 -30.22 18.69
CA LYS A 812 9.18 -31.28 19.48
C LYS A 812 7.65 -31.23 19.35
N GLN A 813 7.05 -30.03 19.40
CA GLN A 813 5.59 -29.88 19.31
C GLN A 813 5.05 -30.25 17.93
N GLN A 814 5.77 -29.91 16.86
CA GLN A 814 5.36 -30.13 15.48
C GLN A 814 5.84 -31.47 14.88
N SER A 815 6.63 -32.26 15.62
CA SER A 815 6.88 -33.68 15.33
C SER A 815 5.86 -34.63 15.96
N GLN A 816 4.82 -34.14 16.64
CA GLN A 816 3.78 -35.01 17.21
C GLN A 816 2.80 -35.47 16.11
N PRO A 817 2.32 -36.72 16.16
CA PRO A 817 1.33 -37.23 15.21
C PRO A 817 -0.04 -36.58 15.41
N THR A 818 -0.99 -36.84 14.50
CA THR A 818 -2.39 -36.43 14.68
C THR A 818 -3.17 -37.41 15.57
N PHE A 819 -2.67 -38.63 15.77
CA PHE A 819 -3.22 -39.61 16.71
C PHE A 819 -2.11 -40.21 17.55
N ASP A 820 -2.32 -40.30 18.86
CA ASP A 820 -1.38 -40.94 19.80
C ASP A 820 -1.20 -42.43 19.44
N PRO A 821 0.04 -42.95 19.28
CA PRO A 821 0.28 -44.33 18.85
C PRO A 821 -0.24 -45.41 19.80
N GLU A 822 -0.30 -45.14 21.12
CA GLU A 822 -0.69 -46.15 22.11
C GLU A 822 -2.20 -46.21 22.33
N SER A 823 -2.88 -45.07 22.43
CA SER A 823 -4.32 -44.96 22.70
C SER A 823 -5.19 -44.74 21.46
N ASN A 824 -4.58 -44.39 20.32
CA ASN A 824 -5.26 -44.00 19.07
C ASN A 824 -6.28 -42.85 19.26
N GLN A 825 -6.05 -41.97 20.25
CA GLN A 825 -6.85 -40.76 20.46
C GLN A 825 -6.31 -39.60 19.62
N TYR A 826 -7.19 -38.70 19.19
CA TYR A 826 -6.81 -37.50 18.45
C TYR A 826 -6.05 -36.52 19.35
N GLU A 827 -4.81 -36.22 18.98
CA GLU A 827 -4.03 -35.17 19.63
C GLU A 827 -4.21 -33.86 18.87
N ARG A 828 -4.72 -32.82 19.56
CA ARG A 828 -4.85 -31.49 18.96
C ARG A 828 -3.47 -30.86 18.81
N ASN A 829 -3.10 -30.53 17.57
CA ASN A 829 -1.88 -29.76 17.31
C ASN A 829 -1.89 -28.43 18.09
N ILE A 830 -0.75 -28.10 18.70
CA ILE A 830 -0.55 -26.85 19.44
C ILE A 830 -0.66 -25.65 18.50
N TYR A 831 -0.21 -25.76 17.25
CA TYR A 831 -0.43 -24.75 16.23
C TYR A 831 -1.73 -25.01 15.45
N THR A 832 -2.60 -24.00 15.35
CA THR A 832 -3.73 -23.99 14.42
C THR A 832 -3.93 -22.60 13.81
N PHE A 833 -4.23 -22.50 12.52
CA PHE A 833 -4.42 -21.24 11.79
C PHE A 833 -5.64 -21.29 10.86
N GLN A 834 -6.51 -20.29 10.92
CA GLN A 834 -7.60 -20.08 9.96
C GLN A 834 -7.68 -18.62 9.52
N ARG A 835 -7.60 -18.37 8.21
CA ARG A 835 -7.92 -17.10 7.56
C ARG A 835 -9.28 -17.18 6.88
N TRP A 836 -10.05 -16.09 6.88
CA TRP A 836 -11.29 -15.95 6.10
C TRP A 836 -10.97 -15.58 4.65
N THR A 837 -10.91 -16.58 3.77
CA THR A 837 -10.42 -16.43 2.40
C THR A 837 -11.16 -17.35 1.42
N ASN A 838 -11.16 -16.98 0.13
CA ASN A 838 -11.62 -17.83 -0.97
C ASN A 838 -10.46 -18.54 -1.71
N THR A 839 -9.21 -18.26 -1.35
CA THR A 839 -8.01 -18.91 -1.88
C THR A 839 -7.67 -20.13 -1.04
N GLY A 840 -7.74 -21.33 -1.64
CA GLY A 840 -7.58 -22.60 -0.92
C GLY A 840 -6.20 -22.87 -0.33
N THR A 841 -5.17 -22.10 -0.69
CA THR A 841 -3.83 -22.17 -0.07
C THR A 841 -3.64 -21.17 1.07
N GLU A 842 -4.56 -20.22 1.29
CA GLU A 842 -4.40 -19.17 2.30
C GLU A 842 -4.94 -19.57 3.69
N THR A 843 -5.37 -20.82 3.89
CA THR A 843 -5.99 -21.28 5.15
C THR A 843 -5.82 -22.80 5.31
N LEU A 844 -5.92 -23.34 6.53
CA LEU A 844 -5.67 -24.76 6.80
C LEU A 844 -6.96 -25.58 6.99
N ASN A 845 -6.96 -26.80 6.47
CA ASN A 845 -8.02 -27.79 6.64
C ASN A 845 -8.30 -28.13 8.13
N LEU A 846 -9.44 -28.79 8.36
CA LEU A 846 -9.83 -29.33 9.68
C LEU A 846 -9.80 -28.28 10.81
N GLN A 847 -10.52 -27.17 10.60
CA GLN A 847 -10.60 -26.05 11.56
C GLN A 847 -9.21 -25.53 11.99
N GLY A 848 -8.33 -25.37 11.00
CA GLY A 848 -7.01 -24.79 11.20
C GLY A 848 -5.90 -25.75 11.61
N VAL A 849 -6.18 -27.05 11.81
CA VAL A 849 -5.20 -28.05 12.22
C VAL A 849 -4.29 -28.49 11.06
N GLY A 850 -4.76 -28.35 9.82
CA GLY A 850 -4.16 -28.97 8.64
C GLY A 850 -4.53 -30.46 8.52
N ASN A 851 -4.02 -31.13 7.50
CA ASN A 851 -4.31 -32.55 7.27
C ASN A 851 -3.64 -33.47 8.31
N PRO A 852 -4.19 -34.68 8.57
CA PRO A 852 -3.61 -35.63 9.51
C PRO A 852 -2.22 -36.09 9.11
N LEU A 853 -1.36 -36.31 10.10
CA LEU A 853 -0.01 -36.87 9.94
C LEU A 853 0.18 -38.11 10.81
N ASN A 854 0.89 -39.10 10.27
CA ASN A 854 1.19 -40.36 10.95
C ASN A 854 2.34 -40.21 11.96
N SER A 855 2.47 -41.20 12.84
CA SER A 855 3.54 -41.31 13.83
C SER A 855 4.85 -41.87 13.25
N GLU A 856 5.88 -41.90 14.11
CA GLU A 856 7.17 -42.57 13.90
C GLU A 856 8.04 -42.09 12.72
N THR A 857 7.60 -41.10 11.93
CA THR A 857 8.30 -40.62 10.74
C THR A 857 9.63 -39.89 11.00
N GLY A 858 9.87 -39.45 12.24
CA GLY A 858 10.99 -38.58 12.63
C GLY A 858 10.95 -37.15 12.07
N LEU A 859 9.98 -36.85 11.19
CA LEU A 859 9.79 -35.57 10.50
C LEU A 859 9.03 -34.56 11.37
N VAL A 860 9.11 -33.28 10.97
CA VAL A 860 8.41 -32.15 11.60
C VAL A 860 7.41 -31.54 10.61
N ARG A 861 6.20 -31.23 11.07
CA ARG A 861 5.16 -30.55 10.30
C ARG A 861 5.66 -29.16 9.86
N SER A 862 5.34 -28.77 8.63
CA SER A 862 5.25 -27.36 8.23
C SER A 862 3.77 -27.10 7.91
N ALA A 863 3.17 -26.03 8.41
CA ALA A 863 1.78 -25.74 8.05
C ALA A 863 1.72 -25.09 6.66
N PHE A 864 2.63 -24.15 6.41
CA PHE A 864 2.81 -23.42 5.16
C PHE A 864 4.18 -23.73 4.53
N ARG A 865 4.37 -23.28 3.29
CA ARG A 865 5.56 -23.38 2.43
C ARG A 865 6.30 -22.04 2.39
N PRO A 866 7.53 -21.97 1.87
CA PRO A 866 8.23 -20.70 1.62
C PRO A 866 7.60 -19.81 0.54
N SER A 867 6.47 -20.22 -0.06
CA SER A 867 5.57 -19.39 -0.88
C SER A 867 4.40 -18.81 -0.09
N ASP A 868 4.42 -18.93 1.24
CA ASP A 868 3.35 -18.56 2.16
C ASP A 868 2.01 -19.31 1.87
N ASP A 869 2.01 -20.31 0.99
CA ASP A 869 0.91 -21.23 0.69
C ASP A 869 0.83 -22.40 1.68
N ALA A 870 -0.37 -22.83 2.04
CA ALA A 870 -0.61 -24.03 2.84
C ALA A 870 -0.05 -25.30 2.18
N THR A 871 0.50 -26.19 3.00
CA THR A 871 0.89 -27.54 2.60
C THR A 871 -0.34 -28.41 2.30
N ILE A 872 -0.22 -29.34 1.34
CA ILE A 872 -1.25 -30.35 1.07
C ILE A 872 -1.03 -31.56 1.99
N LEU A 873 0.21 -32.03 2.12
CA LEU A 873 0.59 -33.00 3.16
C LEU A 873 1.66 -32.36 4.06
N GLY A 874 1.41 -32.36 5.37
CA GLY A 874 2.11 -31.49 6.32
C GLY A 874 3.60 -31.80 6.57
N PHE A 875 4.13 -32.96 6.20
CA PHE A 875 5.57 -33.17 6.21
C PHE A 875 6.20 -32.64 4.91
N PHE A 876 6.47 -31.34 4.90
CA PHE A 876 7.12 -30.64 3.79
C PHE A 876 8.62 -30.98 3.72
N ILE A 877 9.03 -31.70 2.68
CA ILE A 877 10.34 -32.36 2.61
C ILE A 877 11.51 -31.37 2.46
N PRO A 878 11.49 -30.35 1.57
CA PRO A 878 12.54 -29.33 1.49
C PRO A 878 12.86 -28.62 2.82
N ALA A 879 11.86 -28.23 3.62
CA ALA A 879 12.12 -27.58 4.91
C ALA A 879 12.67 -28.55 5.96
N ASN A 880 12.20 -29.81 5.99
CA ASN A 880 12.78 -30.84 6.84
C ASN A 880 14.25 -31.13 6.47
N ALA A 881 14.55 -31.18 5.17
CA ALA A 881 15.91 -31.30 4.65
C ALA A 881 16.79 -30.11 5.06
N MET A 882 16.31 -28.88 4.88
CA MET A 882 17.03 -27.66 5.28
C MET A 882 17.29 -27.63 6.80
N MET A 883 16.26 -27.84 7.62
CA MET A 883 16.37 -27.87 9.08
C MET A 883 17.36 -28.95 9.54
N SER A 884 17.38 -30.13 8.90
CA SER A 884 18.37 -31.17 9.22
C SER A 884 19.82 -30.70 9.00
N VAL A 885 20.11 -29.91 7.96
CA VAL A 885 21.46 -29.39 7.69
C VAL A 885 21.81 -28.26 8.64
N GLU A 886 20.90 -27.30 8.84
CA GLU A 886 21.20 -26.10 9.64
C GLU A 886 21.34 -26.40 11.14
N LEU A 887 20.63 -27.41 11.67
CA LEU A 887 20.89 -27.93 13.01
C LEU A 887 22.27 -28.61 13.09
N GLY A 888 22.67 -29.36 12.05
CA GLY A 888 23.98 -30.02 11.96
C GLY A 888 25.16 -29.05 11.77
N ARG A 889 24.93 -27.89 11.15
CA ARG A 889 25.87 -26.76 11.11
C ARG A 889 25.95 -26.07 12.47
N ALA A 890 24.81 -25.70 13.06
CA ALA A 890 24.76 -25.01 14.35
C ALA A 890 25.31 -25.85 15.52
N ALA A 891 25.21 -27.18 15.46
CA ALA A 891 25.90 -28.07 16.40
C ALA A 891 27.42 -27.85 16.41
N LYS A 892 28.04 -27.60 15.25
CA LYS A 892 29.49 -27.30 15.15
C LYS A 892 29.82 -25.93 15.73
N VAL A 893 28.99 -24.92 15.45
CA VAL A 893 29.11 -23.57 16.06
C VAL A 893 29.03 -23.65 17.58
N LEU A 894 28.05 -24.40 18.11
CA LEU A 894 27.87 -24.63 19.54
C LEU A 894 29.05 -25.40 20.17
N GLN A 895 29.65 -26.36 19.45
CA GLN A 895 30.88 -27.04 19.90
C GLN A 895 32.06 -26.05 20.00
N ALA A 896 32.25 -25.17 19.01
CA ALA A 896 33.27 -24.12 19.05
C ALA A 896 33.02 -23.11 20.19
N ALA A 897 31.76 -22.71 20.42
CA ALA A 897 31.33 -21.87 21.54
C ALA A 897 31.29 -22.60 22.91
N GLY A 898 31.78 -23.84 22.99
CA GLY A 898 31.88 -24.63 24.22
C GLY A 898 30.55 -25.19 24.77
N LYS A 899 29.43 -25.02 24.07
CA LYS A 899 28.06 -25.38 24.48
C LYS A 899 27.71 -26.85 24.19
N LYS A 900 28.62 -27.77 24.52
CA LYS A 900 28.60 -29.20 24.10
C LYS A 900 27.24 -29.88 24.25
N THR A 901 26.60 -29.83 25.42
CA THR A 901 25.31 -30.49 25.68
C THR A 901 24.19 -30.05 24.72
N LEU A 902 24.18 -28.77 24.32
CA LEU A 902 23.21 -28.26 23.35
C LEU A 902 23.58 -28.66 21.92
N ALA A 903 24.88 -28.64 21.58
CA ALA A 903 25.35 -29.16 20.29
C ALA A 903 24.96 -30.63 20.08
N ASP A 904 25.12 -31.48 21.10
CA ASP A 904 24.77 -32.90 21.05
C ASP A 904 23.24 -33.11 20.92
N LYS A 905 22.42 -32.15 21.41
CA LYS A 905 20.96 -32.11 21.23
C LYS A 905 20.61 -31.74 19.78
N LEU A 906 21.26 -30.73 19.18
CA LEU A 906 21.05 -30.35 17.78
C LEU A 906 21.54 -31.42 16.79
N ALA A 907 22.68 -32.05 17.05
CA ALA A 907 23.24 -33.11 16.21
C ALA A 907 22.27 -34.30 16.08
N LYS A 908 21.64 -34.71 17.19
CA LYS A 908 20.63 -35.79 17.18
C LYS A 908 19.38 -35.43 16.40
N TRP A 909 18.89 -34.18 16.51
CA TRP A 909 17.77 -33.71 15.68
C TRP A 909 18.15 -33.64 14.19
N SER A 910 19.37 -33.22 13.87
CA SER A 910 19.92 -33.23 12.51
C SER A 910 19.93 -34.64 11.92
N GLU A 911 20.43 -35.63 12.68
CA GLU A 911 20.46 -37.04 12.28
C GLU A 911 19.05 -37.62 12.11
N GLN A 912 18.14 -37.36 13.06
CA GLN A 912 16.75 -37.84 13.02
C GLN A 912 15.98 -37.29 11.81
N LEU A 913 16.00 -35.97 11.60
CA LEU A 913 15.31 -35.34 10.46
C LEU A 913 15.89 -35.82 9.13
N ARG A 914 17.21 -35.99 9.04
CA ARG A 914 17.87 -36.53 7.85
C ARG A 914 17.45 -37.97 7.56
N ALA A 915 17.32 -38.80 8.59
CA ALA A 915 16.81 -40.17 8.44
C ALA A 915 15.36 -40.17 7.94
N GLY A 916 14.46 -39.41 8.59
CA GLY A 916 13.05 -39.31 8.19
C GLY A 916 12.83 -38.81 6.76
N VAL A 917 13.66 -37.85 6.29
CA VAL A 917 13.62 -37.39 4.89
C VAL A 917 14.07 -38.48 3.91
N LEU A 918 15.07 -39.28 4.26
CA LEU A 918 15.55 -40.38 3.40
C LEU A 918 14.62 -41.59 3.40
N GLU A 919 13.92 -41.85 4.50
CA GLU A 919 13.01 -42.99 4.65
C GLU A 919 11.61 -42.73 4.09
N HIS A 920 11.00 -41.59 4.43
CA HIS A 920 9.62 -41.27 4.01
C HIS A 920 9.56 -40.29 2.83
N GLY A 921 10.58 -39.45 2.64
CA GLY A 921 10.63 -38.48 1.54
C GLY A 921 11.05 -39.07 0.19
N VAL A 922 11.60 -40.28 0.13
CA VAL A 922 12.05 -40.93 -1.11
C VAL A 922 10.99 -41.87 -1.67
N ILE A 923 10.45 -41.55 -2.85
CA ILE A 923 9.32 -42.25 -3.48
C ILE A 923 9.74 -42.82 -4.85
N LYS A 924 9.27 -44.02 -5.16
CA LYS A 924 9.60 -44.75 -6.40
C LYS A 924 8.73 -44.33 -7.60
N HIS A 925 9.11 -43.26 -8.28
CA HIS A 925 8.36 -42.77 -9.45
C HIS A 925 8.58 -43.65 -10.71
N LYS A 926 7.50 -44.26 -11.21
CA LYS A 926 7.44 -45.18 -12.38
C LYS A 926 8.34 -44.86 -13.58
N LYS A 927 8.47 -43.58 -13.98
CA LYS A 927 9.34 -43.12 -15.09
C LYS A 927 10.79 -42.79 -14.69
N TYR A 928 11.00 -42.09 -13.58
CA TYR A 928 12.30 -41.46 -13.25
C TYR A 928 13.16 -42.32 -12.31
N GLY A 929 12.60 -43.37 -11.72
CA GLY A 929 13.25 -44.13 -10.64
C GLY A 929 12.88 -43.54 -9.28
N ASP A 930 13.74 -43.77 -8.30
CA ASP A 930 13.55 -43.24 -6.95
C ASP A 930 13.85 -41.72 -6.97
N VAL A 931 12.93 -40.91 -6.42
CA VAL A 931 12.92 -39.43 -6.40
C VAL A 931 12.51 -38.91 -5.02
N PHE A 932 12.84 -37.67 -4.69
CA PHE A 932 12.25 -37.01 -3.53
C PHE A 932 10.81 -36.54 -3.84
N ALA A 933 9.89 -36.75 -2.91
CA ALA A 933 8.59 -36.11 -2.87
C ALA A 933 8.68 -34.70 -2.29
N TYR A 934 7.74 -33.84 -2.64
CA TYR A 934 7.67 -32.46 -2.15
C TYR A 934 7.07 -32.42 -0.73
N GLU A 935 6.03 -33.23 -0.52
CA GLU A 935 5.24 -33.33 0.70
C GLU A 935 4.79 -34.77 0.90
N VAL A 936 4.73 -35.23 2.16
CA VAL A 936 4.23 -36.56 2.55
C VAL A 936 3.37 -36.49 3.83
N ASP A 937 2.60 -37.54 4.12
CA ASP A 937 1.75 -37.64 5.32
C ASP A 937 2.22 -38.69 6.36
N GLY A 938 3.15 -39.56 5.98
CA GLY A 938 3.58 -40.71 6.78
C GLY A 938 2.63 -41.93 6.74
N TYR A 939 1.43 -41.80 6.14
CA TYR A 939 0.54 -42.93 5.84
C TYR A 939 0.84 -43.57 4.47
N GLY A 940 1.58 -42.86 3.61
CA GLY A 940 2.03 -43.33 2.30
C GLY A 940 1.57 -42.45 1.14
N SER A 941 0.87 -41.34 1.41
CA SER A 941 0.57 -40.32 0.40
C SER A 941 1.82 -39.48 0.14
N SER A 942 2.02 -39.09 -1.12
CA SER A 942 3.12 -38.22 -1.53
C SER A 942 2.69 -37.28 -2.66
N ILE A 943 3.10 -36.01 -2.57
CA ILE A 943 2.93 -35.03 -3.65
C ILE A 943 4.24 -34.95 -4.44
N LEU A 944 4.15 -35.18 -5.76
CA LEU A 944 5.29 -35.12 -6.68
C LEU A 944 5.18 -33.84 -7.53
N MET A 945 5.84 -32.79 -7.05
CA MET A 945 5.94 -31.46 -7.68
C MET A 945 7.25 -30.80 -7.21
N ASP A 946 7.49 -29.55 -7.59
CA ASP A 946 8.36 -28.63 -6.85
C ASP A 946 7.86 -27.21 -7.08
N ASP A 947 8.17 -26.32 -6.13
CA ASP A 947 7.84 -24.90 -6.18
C ASP A 947 9.10 -24.07 -6.52
N ALA A 948 8.94 -22.77 -6.74
CA ALA A 948 10.06 -21.87 -7.00
C ALA A 948 10.76 -21.38 -5.73
N ASN A 949 10.03 -21.34 -4.61
CA ASN A 949 10.51 -20.70 -3.39
C ASN A 949 11.51 -21.57 -2.62
N TYR A 950 12.61 -20.99 -2.18
CA TYR A 950 13.64 -21.69 -1.41
C TYR A 950 13.22 -21.74 0.08
N PRO A 951 13.29 -22.91 0.75
CA PRO A 951 13.82 -24.20 0.29
C PRO A 951 12.90 -24.97 -0.67
N SER A 952 13.46 -25.45 -1.78
CA SER A 952 12.79 -26.30 -2.78
C SER A 952 13.55 -27.61 -3.01
N LEU A 953 12.92 -28.60 -3.65
CA LEU A 953 13.59 -29.86 -4.01
C LEU A 953 14.73 -29.62 -5.01
N LEU A 954 14.56 -28.69 -5.95
CA LEU A 954 15.62 -28.27 -6.86
C LEU A 954 16.86 -27.78 -6.11
N ALA A 955 16.69 -27.16 -4.94
CA ALA A 955 17.75 -26.55 -4.13
C ALA A 955 18.48 -27.50 -3.15
N LEU A 956 18.10 -28.79 -3.04
CA LEU A 956 18.70 -29.73 -2.08
C LEU A 956 20.25 -29.74 -2.01
N PRO A 957 21.01 -29.58 -3.13
CA PRO A 957 22.47 -29.46 -3.07
C PRO A 957 22.99 -28.10 -2.61
N VAL A 958 22.28 -27.00 -2.89
CA VAL A 958 22.62 -25.65 -2.41
C VAL A 958 22.41 -25.55 -0.89
N MET A 959 21.40 -26.25 -0.38
CA MET A 959 21.18 -26.45 1.06
C MET A 959 22.17 -27.41 1.71
N GLY A 960 23.09 -28.02 0.96
CA GLY A 960 24.05 -29.00 1.49
C GLY A 960 23.43 -30.34 1.93
N PHE A 961 22.18 -30.63 1.58
CA PHE A 961 21.50 -31.86 2.02
C PHE A 961 22.00 -33.11 1.26
N CYS A 962 22.32 -32.98 -0.02
CA CYS A 962 22.84 -34.05 -0.86
C CYS A 962 23.90 -33.52 -1.83
N ASP A 963 24.72 -34.41 -2.41
CA ASP A 963 25.63 -34.00 -3.48
C ASP A 963 24.83 -33.70 -4.77
N VAL A 964 25.33 -32.78 -5.61
CA VAL A 964 24.66 -32.43 -6.88
C VAL A 964 24.60 -33.62 -7.86
N ASN A 965 25.44 -34.63 -7.69
CA ASN A 965 25.47 -35.86 -8.48
C ASN A 965 24.73 -37.03 -7.80
N ASP A 966 24.08 -36.82 -6.66
CA ASP A 966 23.25 -37.83 -5.99
C ASP A 966 22.20 -38.40 -6.97
N PRO A 967 22.04 -39.73 -7.07
CA PRO A 967 21.17 -40.33 -8.08
C PRO A 967 19.68 -40.02 -7.86
N ILE A 968 19.23 -39.91 -6.61
CA ILE A 968 17.85 -39.59 -6.26
C ILE A 968 17.60 -38.11 -6.57
N TYR A 969 18.51 -37.21 -6.20
CA TYR A 969 18.44 -35.80 -6.61
C TYR A 969 18.44 -35.65 -8.13
N GLN A 970 19.32 -36.34 -8.84
CA GLN A 970 19.40 -36.27 -10.31
C GLN A 970 18.15 -36.83 -10.99
N ASN A 971 17.48 -37.84 -10.43
CA ASN A 971 16.17 -38.31 -10.92
C ASN A 971 15.07 -37.28 -10.63
N THR A 972 15.09 -36.69 -9.43
CA THR A 972 14.17 -35.63 -9.00
C THR A 972 14.31 -34.43 -9.93
N ARG A 973 15.50 -33.86 -10.11
CA ARG A 973 15.79 -32.76 -11.06
C ARG A 973 15.20 -32.99 -12.46
N LYS A 974 15.34 -34.21 -13.02
CA LYS A 974 14.79 -34.57 -14.33
C LYS A 974 13.25 -34.60 -14.34
N MET A 975 12.62 -35.00 -13.23
CA MET A 975 11.17 -34.89 -13.03
C MET A 975 10.73 -33.43 -12.96
N LEU A 976 11.43 -32.61 -12.17
CA LEU A 976 11.06 -31.23 -11.89
C LEU A 976 11.20 -30.29 -13.09
N LEU A 977 12.17 -30.54 -13.96
CA LEU A 977 12.44 -29.76 -15.16
C LEU A 977 11.73 -30.29 -16.42
N GLU A 978 10.78 -31.22 -16.29
CA GLU A 978 9.91 -31.68 -17.38
C GLU A 978 8.44 -31.36 -17.10
N LYS A 979 7.72 -30.80 -18.09
CA LYS A 979 6.29 -30.45 -17.98
C LYS A 979 5.34 -31.61 -17.64
N LYS A 980 5.80 -32.86 -17.75
CA LYS A 980 5.06 -34.07 -17.36
C LYS A 980 5.49 -34.64 -15.99
N GLY A 981 6.51 -34.09 -15.35
CA GLY A 981 7.00 -34.51 -14.03
C GLY A 981 6.67 -33.52 -12.92
N ASN A 982 6.64 -32.21 -13.18
CA ASN A 982 6.13 -31.20 -12.25
C ASN A 982 4.96 -30.40 -12.89
N PRO A 983 3.77 -30.33 -12.27
CA PRO A 983 2.68 -29.50 -12.76
C PRO A 983 3.05 -28.01 -12.87
N TYR A 984 3.85 -27.50 -11.92
CA TYR A 984 4.29 -26.10 -11.83
C TYR A 984 5.58 -25.79 -12.59
N TYR A 985 6.18 -26.75 -13.31
CA TYR A 985 7.12 -26.40 -14.37
C TYR A 985 6.34 -25.76 -15.52
N LEU A 986 6.51 -24.47 -15.79
CA LEU A 986 5.76 -23.73 -16.79
C LEU A 986 6.65 -23.39 -18.00
N LYS A 987 6.04 -23.31 -19.18
CA LYS A 987 6.74 -23.03 -20.43
C LYS A 987 5.80 -22.38 -21.45
N GLY A 988 6.15 -21.17 -21.88
CA GLY A 988 5.40 -20.40 -22.86
C GLY A 988 6.28 -19.92 -24.00
N LYS A 989 5.88 -18.81 -24.62
CA LYS A 989 6.57 -18.22 -25.79
C LYS A 989 7.79 -17.37 -25.44
N GLY A 990 7.83 -16.78 -24.24
CA GLY A 990 8.84 -15.81 -23.84
C GLY A 990 9.71 -16.26 -22.67
N PHE A 991 9.17 -17.08 -21.76
CA PHE A 991 9.84 -17.54 -20.56
C PHE A 991 9.46 -18.99 -20.21
N GLN A 992 10.22 -19.61 -19.31
CA GLN A 992 10.00 -20.95 -18.76
C GLN A 992 10.69 -21.04 -17.40
N GLY A 993 10.24 -21.93 -16.52
CA GLY A 993 10.81 -22.11 -15.19
C GLY A 993 9.85 -22.88 -14.29
N ILE A 994 10.14 -22.98 -12.99
CA ILE A 994 9.16 -23.42 -12.00
C ILE A 994 8.38 -22.18 -11.51
N GLY A 995 7.09 -22.34 -11.29
CA GLY A 995 6.22 -21.39 -10.59
C GLY A 995 5.66 -22.01 -9.31
N GLY A 996 4.47 -21.60 -8.90
CA GLY A 996 3.80 -22.14 -7.71
C GLY A 996 2.29 -21.92 -7.75
N PRO A 997 1.52 -22.48 -6.81
CA PRO A 997 0.09 -22.22 -6.71
C PRO A 997 -0.20 -20.75 -6.35
N HIS A 998 0.66 -20.10 -5.56
CA HIS A 998 0.58 -18.68 -5.13
C HIS A 998 0.10 -17.71 -6.22
N ILE A 999 0.77 -17.69 -7.39
CA ILE A 999 0.40 -16.85 -8.55
C ILE A 999 -0.33 -17.66 -9.63
N GLY A 1000 -0.18 -18.98 -9.64
CA GLY A 1000 -0.91 -19.89 -10.51
C GLY A 1000 -0.19 -20.28 -11.83
N LEU A 1001 -0.98 -20.79 -12.78
CA LEU A 1001 -0.51 -21.71 -13.81
C LEU A 1001 0.14 -21.08 -15.06
N GLU A 1002 0.28 -19.75 -15.11
CA GLU A 1002 0.90 -19.02 -16.23
C GLU A 1002 2.18 -18.24 -15.82
N ASN A 1003 2.51 -18.16 -14.53
CA ASN A 1003 3.61 -17.34 -14.01
C ASN A 1003 4.76 -18.20 -13.46
N ALA A 1004 5.93 -18.14 -14.10
CA ALA A 1004 7.15 -18.79 -13.62
C ALA A 1004 8.06 -17.77 -12.92
N TRP A 1005 8.75 -18.21 -11.88
CA TRP A 1005 9.57 -17.33 -11.03
C TRP A 1005 11.03 -17.35 -11.49
N PRO A 1006 11.69 -16.20 -11.72
CA PRO A 1006 13.11 -16.15 -12.09
C PRO A 1006 14.04 -16.86 -11.11
N MET A 1007 13.70 -16.88 -9.81
CA MET A 1007 14.43 -17.59 -8.76
C MET A 1007 14.61 -19.09 -9.06
N SER A 1008 13.62 -19.75 -9.67
CA SER A 1008 13.74 -21.15 -10.07
C SER A 1008 14.87 -21.40 -11.08
N LEU A 1009 15.07 -20.50 -12.04
CA LEU A 1009 16.16 -20.59 -13.03
C LEU A 1009 17.53 -20.29 -12.40
N LEU A 1010 17.57 -19.43 -11.39
CA LEU A 1010 18.79 -19.12 -10.64
C LEU A 1010 19.26 -20.32 -9.82
N LEU A 1011 18.33 -20.95 -9.07
CA LEU A 1011 18.58 -22.22 -8.40
C LEU A 1011 18.95 -23.33 -9.39
N GLN A 1012 18.29 -23.41 -10.55
CA GLN A 1012 18.65 -24.34 -11.63
C GLN A 1012 20.09 -24.16 -12.12
N ALA A 1013 20.58 -22.91 -12.23
CA ALA A 1013 21.93 -22.58 -12.65
C ALA A 1013 23.00 -22.88 -11.57
N GLN A 1014 22.72 -22.56 -10.30
CA GLN A 1014 23.59 -22.94 -9.18
C GLN A 1014 23.78 -24.46 -9.11
N THR A 1015 22.70 -25.21 -9.33
CA THR A 1015 22.66 -26.69 -9.25
C THR A 1015 22.96 -27.40 -10.58
N SER A 1016 23.49 -26.70 -11.59
CA SER A 1016 23.94 -27.30 -12.85
C SER A 1016 25.46 -27.26 -12.99
N ASN A 1017 26.00 -28.23 -13.71
CA ASN A 1017 27.37 -28.23 -14.21
C ASN A 1017 27.47 -28.09 -15.75
N ASP A 1018 26.35 -28.08 -16.48
CA ASP A 1018 26.33 -27.80 -17.93
C ASP A 1018 26.31 -26.29 -18.19
N ASP A 1019 27.41 -25.78 -18.74
CA ASP A 1019 27.58 -24.38 -19.15
C ASP A 1019 26.45 -23.87 -20.07
N LYS A 1020 25.83 -24.75 -20.87
CA LYS A 1020 24.72 -24.38 -21.77
C LYS A 1020 23.41 -24.21 -21.00
N GLU A 1021 23.14 -25.07 -20.03
CA GLU A 1021 21.98 -24.94 -19.14
C GLU A 1021 22.10 -23.67 -18.30
N ILE A 1022 23.26 -23.47 -17.65
CA ILE A 1022 23.58 -22.28 -16.85
C ILE A 1022 23.39 -21.01 -17.68
N LYS A 1023 24.01 -20.93 -18.86
CA LYS A 1023 23.87 -19.74 -19.70
C LYS A 1023 22.43 -19.55 -20.17
N ALA A 1024 21.70 -20.60 -20.51
CA ALA A 1024 20.29 -20.49 -20.91
C ALA A 1024 19.40 -19.95 -19.77
N CYS A 1025 19.63 -20.36 -18.53
CA CYS A 1025 18.95 -19.83 -17.34
C CYS A 1025 19.24 -18.34 -17.15
N ILE A 1026 20.51 -17.92 -17.13
CA ILE A 1026 20.89 -16.52 -16.96
C ILE A 1026 20.40 -15.65 -18.13
N ASP A 1027 20.51 -16.14 -19.37
CA ASP A 1027 20.00 -15.49 -20.58
C ASP A 1027 18.46 -15.32 -20.59
N LEU A 1028 17.72 -16.15 -19.84
CA LEU A 1028 16.28 -16.02 -19.67
C LEU A 1028 15.96 -15.00 -18.58
N VAL A 1029 16.59 -15.10 -17.40
CA VAL A 1029 16.39 -14.15 -16.28
C VAL A 1029 16.72 -12.72 -16.70
N LEU A 1030 17.83 -12.52 -17.42
CA LEU A 1030 18.26 -11.20 -17.91
C LEU A 1030 17.23 -10.57 -18.87
N LYS A 1031 16.58 -11.38 -19.72
CA LYS A 1031 15.48 -10.92 -20.61
C LYS A 1031 14.17 -10.71 -19.86
N ALA A 1032 13.95 -11.42 -18.76
CA ALA A 1032 12.79 -11.28 -17.87
C ALA A 1032 12.91 -10.11 -16.87
N SER A 1033 14.02 -9.38 -16.90
CA SER A 1033 14.33 -8.23 -16.05
C SER A 1033 14.35 -6.88 -16.82
N PRO A 1034 13.35 -6.53 -17.66
CA PRO A 1034 13.35 -5.26 -18.42
C PRO A 1034 13.29 -4.00 -17.53
N ARG A 1035 13.03 -4.18 -16.23
CA ARG A 1035 13.12 -3.15 -15.19
C ARG A 1035 14.51 -3.03 -14.57
N GLY A 1036 15.48 -3.88 -14.90
CA GLY A 1036 16.81 -3.85 -14.28
C GLY A 1036 16.85 -4.37 -12.85
N LEU A 1037 15.81 -5.09 -12.40
CA LEU A 1037 15.71 -5.80 -11.13
C LEU A 1037 15.10 -7.18 -11.41
N ILE A 1038 15.21 -8.10 -10.45
CA ILE A 1038 14.55 -9.40 -10.49
C ILE A 1038 13.13 -9.25 -9.96
N HIS A 1039 12.15 -9.75 -10.73
CA HIS A 1039 10.75 -9.82 -10.33
C HIS A 1039 10.46 -11.12 -9.59
N GLU A 1040 9.38 -11.16 -8.82
CA GLU A 1040 8.88 -12.36 -8.14
C GLU A 1040 8.47 -13.43 -9.16
N SER A 1041 7.47 -13.13 -10.00
CA SER A 1041 6.98 -14.04 -11.04
C SER A 1041 6.81 -13.33 -12.38
N VAL A 1042 6.86 -14.09 -13.47
CA VAL A 1042 6.78 -13.58 -14.86
C VAL A 1042 5.89 -14.48 -15.71
N ASP A 1043 4.95 -13.89 -16.45
CA ASP A 1043 4.07 -14.60 -17.38
C ASP A 1043 4.91 -15.27 -18.50
N VAL A 1044 4.75 -16.59 -18.65
CA VAL A 1044 5.57 -17.39 -19.58
C VAL A 1044 5.33 -17.07 -21.06
N ASN A 1045 4.22 -16.43 -21.39
CA ASN A 1045 3.86 -15.96 -22.73
C ASN A 1045 4.14 -14.47 -22.93
N TYR A 1046 4.05 -13.65 -21.87
CA TYR A 1046 4.09 -12.19 -21.92
C TYR A 1046 5.07 -11.60 -20.89
N VAL A 1047 6.38 -11.77 -21.12
CA VAL A 1047 7.52 -11.38 -20.24
C VAL A 1047 7.46 -9.96 -19.61
N ASN A 1048 6.69 -9.03 -20.17
CA ASN A 1048 6.47 -7.69 -19.59
C ASN A 1048 5.36 -7.65 -18.52
N GLN A 1049 4.65 -8.75 -18.28
CA GLN A 1049 3.72 -8.95 -17.18
C GLN A 1049 4.43 -9.77 -16.09
N TYR A 1050 4.52 -9.18 -14.90
CA TYR A 1050 5.27 -9.70 -13.77
C TYR A 1050 4.64 -9.23 -12.46
N THR A 1051 4.93 -9.94 -11.37
CA THR A 1051 4.56 -9.52 -10.00
C THR A 1051 5.79 -8.95 -9.25
N ARG A 1052 5.53 -7.99 -8.36
CA ARG A 1052 6.50 -7.24 -7.51
C ARG A 1052 7.73 -6.68 -8.26
N SER A 1053 7.77 -5.36 -8.47
CA SER A 1053 8.95 -4.69 -9.06
C SER A 1053 10.12 -4.51 -8.08
N TRP A 1054 9.87 -4.64 -6.77
CA TRP A 1054 10.87 -4.53 -5.71
C TRP A 1054 10.78 -5.73 -4.77
N PHE A 1055 11.54 -6.77 -5.10
CA PHE A 1055 11.64 -7.98 -4.28
C PHE A 1055 13.12 -8.25 -3.97
N ALA A 1056 13.57 -7.81 -2.79
CA ALA A 1056 14.99 -7.77 -2.47
C ALA A 1056 15.60 -9.17 -2.28
N TRP A 1057 14.81 -10.16 -1.82
CA TRP A 1057 15.22 -11.56 -1.76
C TRP A 1057 15.62 -12.10 -3.14
N ALA A 1058 14.78 -11.92 -4.17
CA ALA A 1058 15.09 -12.39 -5.53
C ALA A 1058 16.32 -11.68 -6.15
N ASN A 1059 16.51 -10.39 -5.84
CA ASN A 1059 17.74 -9.65 -6.19
C ASN A 1059 18.98 -10.26 -5.49
N GLY A 1060 18.88 -10.63 -4.22
CA GLY A 1060 19.92 -11.31 -3.45
C GLY A 1060 20.28 -12.69 -4.03
N VAL A 1061 19.30 -13.50 -4.39
CA VAL A 1061 19.55 -14.83 -5.01
C VAL A 1061 20.22 -14.70 -6.38
N PHE A 1062 19.87 -13.70 -7.19
CA PHE A 1062 20.61 -13.40 -8.42
C PHE A 1062 22.06 -13.03 -8.12
N ALA A 1063 22.28 -12.16 -7.12
CA ALA A 1063 23.61 -11.72 -6.73
C ALA A 1063 24.50 -12.88 -6.26
N VAL A 1064 23.98 -13.77 -5.40
CA VAL A 1064 24.66 -15.03 -5.01
C VAL A 1064 24.96 -15.90 -6.23
N THR A 1065 24.02 -16.02 -7.17
CA THR A 1065 24.21 -16.83 -8.39
C THR A 1065 25.35 -16.30 -9.27
N ILE A 1066 25.45 -14.98 -9.45
CA ILE A 1066 26.54 -14.38 -10.23
C ILE A 1066 27.88 -14.51 -9.50
N LEU A 1067 27.92 -14.40 -8.16
CA LEU A 1067 29.14 -14.61 -7.37
C LEU A 1067 29.61 -16.06 -7.35
N ASP A 1068 28.71 -17.05 -7.23
CA ASP A 1068 29.03 -18.47 -7.44
C ASP A 1068 29.63 -18.68 -8.83
N LEU A 1069 28.96 -18.24 -9.89
CA LEU A 1069 29.45 -18.43 -11.25
C LEU A 1069 30.77 -17.69 -11.50
N ALA A 1070 30.97 -16.51 -10.90
CA ALA A 1070 32.22 -15.77 -10.97
C ALA A 1070 33.40 -16.51 -10.29
N LYS A 1071 33.14 -17.31 -9.25
CA LYS A 1071 34.13 -18.17 -8.58
C LYS A 1071 34.32 -19.52 -9.29
N ARG A 1072 33.22 -20.22 -9.58
CA ARG A 1072 33.13 -21.62 -10.03
C ARG A 1072 33.31 -21.80 -11.54
N LYS A 1073 32.77 -20.88 -12.35
CA LYS A 1073 32.74 -20.92 -13.83
C LYS A 1073 32.95 -19.51 -14.41
N PRO A 1074 34.07 -18.82 -14.08
CA PRO A 1074 34.30 -17.41 -14.42
C PRO A 1074 34.14 -17.10 -15.92
N HIS A 1075 34.41 -18.09 -16.79
CA HIS A 1075 34.26 -17.96 -18.24
C HIS A 1075 32.83 -17.75 -18.73
N LEU A 1076 31.81 -18.00 -17.90
CA LEU A 1076 30.40 -17.73 -18.24
C LEU A 1076 29.98 -16.28 -17.96
N VAL A 1077 30.65 -15.62 -17.01
CA VAL A 1077 30.32 -14.26 -16.53
C VAL A 1077 31.29 -13.23 -17.10
N PHE A 1078 32.59 -13.54 -17.05
CA PHE A 1078 33.70 -12.70 -17.52
C PHE A 1078 34.24 -13.15 -18.90
N GLY A 1079 33.72 -14.23 -19.48
CA GLY A 1079 34.12 -14.76 -20.79
C GLY A 1079 35.43 -15.57 -20.79
N PRO A 1080 35.79 -16.18 -21.94
CA PRO A 1080 36.88 -17.16 -22.02
C PRO A 1080 38.23 -16.65 -21.49
N GLY A 1081 38.93 -17.51 -20.75
CA GLY A 1081 40.26 -17.22 -20.18
C GLY A 1081 40.27 -16.27 -18.98
N ALA A 1082 39.13 -16.01 -18.35
CA ALA A 1082 39.07 -15.22 -17.12
C ALA A 1082 39.37 -16.07 -15.88
N GLU A 1083 40.20 -15.52 -14.98
CA GLU A 1083 40.43 -16.05 -13.64
C GLU A 1083 39.15 -16.07 -12.79
N PRO A 1084 39.08 -16.85 -11.69
CA PRO A 1084 38.04 -16.74 -10.69
C PRO A 1084 37.87 -15.31 -10.13
N TYR A 1085 36.76 -15.10 -9.43
CA TYR A 1085 36.56 -14.00 -8.49
C TYR A 1085 36.14 -14.56 -7.13
N GLU A 1086 36.72 -14.01 -6.07
CA GLU A 1086 36.37 -14.29 -4.68
C GLU A 1086 36.60 -13.01 -3.87
N ILE A 1087 35.76 -12.80 -2.85
CA ILE A 1087 35.52 -11.49 -2.22
C ILE A 1087 36.67 -11.01 -1.33
#